data_AF-A0A246NMC6-F1
#
_entry.id   AF-A0A246NMC6-F1
#
_cell.length_a   1.000
_cell.length_b   1.000
_cell.length_c   1.000
_cell.angle_alpha   90.00
_cell.angle_beta   90.00
_cell.angle_gamma   90.00
#
_symmetry.space_group_name_H-M   'P 1'
#
loop_
_entity.id
_entity.type
_entity.pdbx_description
1 polymer ?
#
loop_
_entity_poly.entity_id
_entity_poly.type
_entity_poly.pdbx_seq_one_letter_code
_entity_poly.pdbx_strand_id
1 'polypeptide(L)'
;MRYPFELDPQIIHHIIYSQAGSVGKAVIELIMNSVDAGAGAVIIDITPEGFSCRDDGRGFTSYDDVKRYFGRFGTPHQEGDATYGRFRLGRGQIMAHARTLWRSQRWQMSVDTREMGYHYDLEEIAEAEPGCHITGEWYEPLTSQERMSCIQEIRDLVRYTPVTVHLNGTIITRQPALEKWDAEDDQAWYRLREDGAVSVYNQGVLVRHDPGHIWGVGGLIVSKKPIALNVSRTEILRKSCPVWKTIAARFGQLATAFSDNQGKHRKTEARREKTARALLSGEGDLQKLMHDEEVITLLPGKRHVTLEHFIRKCRYYPAATDKNCFTLARYARDVPRGEIIARAGIAPVVHPVTLSRFGCYESDEFMESLSRVRANLMAYREQLPRHRRWGSGWQSELVLIDFDTLSANFIDRTQMVSEKQLDKETRRAWTALRWCLTQYAAVCSGGEAGYQSRSYGGKRFQILLGESTSADAWTDGETYIAYNIDIVRRLKSDALQTASQLFSLTEHEVAHQGDSLDCGHDETFYQRFHDISTLCAPDRQRYMHVWLMKYTTSLEAEGKRAIGTAWKERYLTERASTGREKKGLPGVISDAGIRDAVSAQPDPEDMSRLDFLNQQLTGAGAAAPVRSDWDSAVAAGIEQARKNQSERLREQQALEDWYAAEDDASDILIDEQRAAEAEEQMWLASRKTHYLSLLPDATEEALNDWVVEFLAIATDSDEEARAAWAMRAWENSDLWFARNTPASIEAEDLHEQDAEHPPEQSLPAEWLPFVVEGETRWSIERNAAAAGFVREMDYLEWRRDSTIGGSS
;
A
#
# COMPACT_ATOMS: atom_id res chain seq x y z
N MET A 1 -23.66 29.84 -38.47
CA MET A 1 -23.69 30.92 -37.44
C MET A 1 -22.88 30.44 -36.24
N ARG A 2 -22.22 31.34 -35.50
CA ARG A 2 -21.58 31.02 -34.21
C ARG A 2 -22.50 31.48 -33.10
N TYR A 3 -22.92 30.56 -32.24
CA TYR A 3 -23.68 30.86 -31.04
C TYR A 3 -22.72 30.88 -29.84
N PRO A 4 -22.96 31.77 -28.84
CA PRO A 4 -22.20 31.75 -27.60
C PRO A 4 -22.59 30.55 -26.73
N PHE A 5 -21.69 30.12 -25.85
CA PHE A 5 -22.05 29.24 -24.75
C PHE A 5 -22.70 30.06 -23.62
N GLU A 6 -23.68 29.47 -22.93
CA GLU A 6 -24.39 30.06 -21.79
C GLU A 6 -24.13 29.22 -20.53
N LEU A 7 -24.32 29.81 -19.35
CA LEU A 7 -24.18 29.14 -18.05
C LEU A 7 -25.54 29.09 -17.35
N ASP A 8 -25.94 27.90 -16.96
CA ASP A 8 -27.16 27.69 -16.17
C ASP A 8 -26.94 28.20 -14.72
N PRO A 9 -27.91 28.91 -14.11
CA PRO A 9 -27.84 29.34 -12.71
C PRO A 9 -27.54 28.22 -11.70
N GLN A 10 -27.93 26.97 -11.99
CA GLN A 10 -27.61 25.80 -11.16
C GLN A 10 -26.10 25.56 -11.03
N ILE A 11 -25.25 26.14 -11.87
CA ILE A 11 -23.79 26.06 -11.70
C ILE A 11 -23.33 26.61 -10.34
N ILE A 12 -24.08 27.56 -9.75
CA ILE A 12 -23.80 28.10 -8.41
C ILE A 12 -23.90 27.00 -7.36
N HIS A 13 -24.88 26.10 -7.48
CA HIS A 13 -25.02 24.93 -6.61
C HIS A 13 -23.75 24.08 -6.64
N HIS A 14 -23.28 23.74 -7.85
CA HIS A 14 -22.09 22.91 -8.02
C HIS A 14 -20.81 23.59 -7.53
N ILE A 15 -20.70 24.91 -7.68
CA ILE A 15 -19.58 25.67 -7.12
C ILE A 15 -19.57 25.62 -5.60
N ILE A 16 -20.74 25.70 -4.95
CA ILE A 16 -20.88 25.67 -3.49
C ILE A 16 -20.67 24.25 -2.95
N TYR A 17 -21.47 23.29 -3.41
CA TYR A 17 -21.55 21.94 -2.82
C TYR A 17 -20.58 20.93 -3.46
N SER A 18 -20.33 21.02 -4.77
CA SER A 18 -19.49 20.02 -5.46
C SER A 18 -17.99 20.32 -5.37
N GLN A 19 -17.60 21.53 -4.94
CA GLN A 19 -16.20 21.88 -4.66
C GLN A 19 -15.86 21.84 -3.16
N ALA A 20 -16.85 21.74 -2.27
CA ALA A 20 -16.66 21.69 -0.82
C ALA A 20 -16.29 20.27 -0.37
N GLY A 21 -14.99 19.92 -0.49
CA GLY A 21 -14.52 18.58 -0.16
C GLY A 21 -14.47 18.25 1.33
N SER A 22 -14.00 19.19 2.17
CA SER A 22 -13.91 19.03 3.62
C SER A 22 -14.05 20.38 4.33
N VAL A 23 -14.49 20.35 5.60
CA VAL A 23 -14.58 21.57 6.44
C VAL A 23 -13.22 22.26 6.53
N GLY A 24 -12.12 21.50 6.68
CA GLY A 24 -10.78 22.08 6.72
C GLY A 24 -10.45 22.87 5.47
N LYS A 25 -10.72 22.32 4.27
CA LYS A 25 -10.54 23.03 2.99
C LYS A 25 -11.41 24.28 2.88
N ALA A 26 -12.67 24.19 3.28
CA ALA A 26 -13.59 25.33 3.26
C ALA A 26 -13.10 26.48 4.18
N VAL A 27 -12.57 26.16 5.36
CA VAL A 27 -11.98 27.15 6.28
C VAL A 27 -10.72 27.80 5.69
N ILE A 28 -9.92 27.06 4.92
CA ILE A 28 -8.69 27.60 4.33
C ILE A 28 -8.98 28.58 3.20
N GLU A 29 -10.11 28.42 2.50
CA GLU A 29 -10.58 29.46 1.58
C GLU A 29 -10.82 30.79 2.30
N LEU A 30 -11.27 30.78 3.56
CA LEU A 30 -11.38 32.00 4.36
C LEU A 30 -10.00 32.60 4.66
N ILE A 31 -9.04 31.78 5.08
CA ILE A 31 -7.66 32.22 5.37
C ILE A 31 -7.02 32.82 4.12
N MET A 32 -7.16 32.18 2.96
CA MET A 32 -6.61 32.69 1.70
C MET A 32 -7.25 34.02 1.29
N ASN A 33 -8.56 34.17 1.50
CA ASN A 33 -9.24 35.46 1.29
C ASN A 33 -8.73 36.54 2.24
N SER A 34 -8.44 36.21 3.50
CA SER A 34 -7.83 37.14 4.46
C SER A 34 -6.41 37.57 4.02
N VAL A 35 -5.61 36.66 3.45
CA VAL A 35 -4.30 37.03 2.86
C VAL A 35 -4.50 38.01 1.69
N ASP A 36 -5.45 37.74 0.80
CA ASP A 36 -5.76 38.64 -0.32
C ASP A 36 -6.28 40.01 0.16
N ALA A 37 -6.97 40.05 1.29
CA ALA A 37 -7.39 41.29 1.96
C ALA A 37 -6.23 42.05 2.63
N GLY A 38 -5.02 41.47 2.67
CA GLY A 38 -3.83 42.05 3.27
C GLY A 38 -3.74 41.91 4.79
N ALA A 39 -4.40 40.89 5.36
CA ALA A 39 -4.34 40.60 6.80
C ALA A 39 -2.91 40.21 7.24
N GLY A 40 -2.52 40.67 8.44
CA GLY A 40 -1.32 40.25 9.15
C GLY A 40 -1.56 39.04 10.07
N ALA A 41 -2.79 38.88 10.57
CA ALA A 41 -3.19 37.76 11.40
C ALA A 41 -4.62 37.27 11.11
N VAL A 42 -4.84 35.96 11.29
CA VAL A 42 -6.16 35.33 11.27
C VAL A 42 -6.34 34.50 12.53
N ILE A 43 -7.46 34.66 13.22
CA ILE A 43 -7.84 33.91 14.41
C ILE A 43 -9.03 33.03 14.06
N ILE A 44 -8.89 31.74 14.32
CA ILE A 44 -9.91 30.73 14.03
C ILE A 44 -10.19 29.93 15.28
N ASP A 45 -11.46 29.82 15.64
CA ASP A 45 -11.92 28.91 16.68
C ASP A 45 -12.92 27.93 16.08
N ILE A 46 -12.72 26.64 16.37
CA ILE A 46 -13.56 25.53 15.90
C ILE A 46 -14.10 24.79 17.12
N THR A 47 -15.43 24.77 17.19
CA THR A 47 -16.23 24.09 18.20
C THR A 47 -17.03 22.95 17.56
N PRO A 48 -17.60 22.01 18.35
CA PRO A 48 -18.51 21.01 17.82
C PRO A 48 -19.73 21.60 17.10
N GLU A 49 -20.19 22.79 17.50
CA GLU A 49 -21.42 23.41 16.99
C GLU A 49 -21.19 24.42 15.87
N GLY A 50 -19.99 25.00 15.78
CA GLY A 50 -19.67 26.02 14.79
C GLY A 50 -18.21 26.46 14.73
N PHE A 51 -17.98 27.59 14.08
CA PHE A 51 -16.68 28.25 14.02
C PHE A 51 -16.79 29.77 14.08
N SER A 52 -15.66 30.40 14.40
CA SER A 52 -15.41 31.81 14.14
C SER A 52 -14.08 31.97 13.43
N CYS A 53 -14.01 32.86 12.43
CA CYS A 53 -12.81 33.24 11.69
C CYS A 53 -12.74 34.76 11.64
N ARG A 54 -11.69 35.35 12.20
CA ARG A 54 -11.49 36.79 12.28
C ARG A 54 -10.14 37.19 11.70
N ASP A 55 -10.11 38.21 10.85
CA ASP A 55 -8.88 38.79 10.33
C ASP A 55 -8.77 40.30 10.57
N ASP A 56 -7.57 40.84 10.41
CA ASP A 56 -7.24 42.26 10.52
C ASP A 56 -6.99 42.92 9.14
N GLY A 57 -7.56 42.35 8.08
CA GLY A 57 -7.45 42.86 6.71
C GLY A 57 -8.28 44.12 6.46
N ARG A 58 -8.42 44.49 5.17
CA ARG A 58 -9.19 45.69 4.79
C ARG A 58 -10.71 45.53 4.97
N GLY A 59 -11.22 44.30 4.87
CA GLY A 59 -12.65 44.02 4.92
C GLY A 59 -13.43 44.52 3.70
N PHE A 60 -14.75 44.57 3.82
CA PHE A 60 -15.68 45.08 2.81
C PHE A 60 -15.76 46.61 2.89
N THR A 61 -15.18 47.27 1.91
CA THR A 61 -15.04 48.74 1.91
C THR A 61 -16.30 49.49 1.54
N SER A 62 -17.21 48.88 0.75
CA SER A 62 -18.46 49.51 0.33
C SER A 62 -19.56 48.49 0.01
N TYR A 63 -20.81 48.97 -0.02
CA TYR A 63 -21.97 48.17 -0.45
C TYR A 63 -21.80 47.56 -1.85
N ASP A 64 -21.27 48.36 -2.78
CA ASP A 64 -21.03 47.92 -4.16
C ASP A 64 -19.93 46.86 -4.23
N ASP A 65 -18.91 46.94 -3.37
CA ASP A 65 -17.87 45.91 -3.28
C ASP A 65 -18.45 44.56 -2.81
N VAL A 66 -19.36 44.58 -1.83
CA VAL A 66 -20.06 43.37 -1.39
C VAL A 66 -20.88 42.79 -2.55
N LYS A 67 -21.71 43.58 -3.23
CA LYS A 67 -22.49 43.06 -4.37
C LYS A 67 -21.61 42.53 -5.51
N ARG A 68 -20.51 43.21 -5.82
CA ARG A 68 -19.64 42.88 -6.96
C ARG A 68 -18.75 41.67 -6.71
N TYR A 69 -18.20 41.54 -5.50
CA TYR A 69 -17.23 40.50 -5.16
C TYR A 69 -17.84 39.34 -4.38
N PHE A 70 -18.86 39.59 -3.55
CA PHE A 70 -19.59 38.55 -2.83
C PHE A 70 -20.82 38.04 -3.59
N GLY A 71 -21.68 38.94 -4.05
CA GLY A 71 -22.93 38.58 -4.73
C GLY A 71 -22.77 37.94 -6.11
N ARG A 72 -21.57 38.00 -6.71
CA ARG A 72 -21.29 37.41 -8.02
C ARG A 72 -20.12 36.41 -7.95
N PHE A 73 -20.40 35.16 -8.29
CA PHE A 73 -19.38 34.13 -8.46
C PHE A 73 -18.67 34.33 -9.81
N GLY A 74 -17.34 34.14 -9.83
CA GLY A 74 -16.57 34.16 -11.08
C GLY A 74 -16.20 35.55 -11.62
N THR A 75 -16.35 36.62 -10.83
CA THR A 75 -15.95 37.97 -11.26
C THR A 75 -14.44 38.02 -11.57
N PRO A 76 -14.02 38.36 -12.80
CA PRO A 76 -12.61 38.34 -13.20
C PRO A 76 -11.71 39.23 -12.33
N HIS A 77 -10.48 38.78 -12.13
CA HIS A 77 -9.42 39.54 -11.48
C HIS A 77 -8.67 40.45 -12.46
N GLN A 78 -8.11 41.54 -11.95
CA GLN A 78 -7.06 42.32 -12.61
C GLN A 78 -5.69 41.79 -12.17
N GLU A 79 -4.68 41.83 -13.04
CA GLU A 79 -3.36 41.32 -12.68
C GLU A 79 -2.79 42.07 -11.46
N GLY A 80 -2.45 41.32 -10.40
CA GLY A 80 -1.89 41.87 -9.15
C GLY A 80 -2.90 42.24 -8.06
N ASP A 81 -4.21 42.02 -8.26
CA ASP A 81 -5.25 42.36 -7.28
C ASP A 81 -5.48 41.27 -6.20
N ALA A 82 -4.96 40.05 -6.37
CA ALA A 82 -5.05 38.94 -5.41
C ALA A 82 -3.91 37.93 -5.61
N THR A 83 -3.50 37.28 -4.51
CA THR A 83 -2.48 36.23 -4.48
C THR A 83 -3.09 34.85 -4.73
N TYR A 84 -4.19 34.51 -4.07
CA TYR A 84 -4.81 33.19 -4.17
C TYR A 84 -6.13 33.21 -4.96
N GLY A 85 -6.95 34.24 -4.76
CA GLY A 85 -8.36 34.35 -5.13
C GLY A 85 -8.75 34.32 -6.61
N ARG A 86 -7.87 34.00 -7.56
CA ARG A 86 -8.01 34.23 -9.03
C ARG A 86 -9.37 33.90 -9.68
N PHE A 87 -10.15 32.96 -9.14
CA PHE A 87 -11.46 32.57 -9.68
C PHE A 87 -12.66 33.17 -8.91
N ARG A 88 -12.46 33.73 -7.71
CA ARG A 88 -13.51 34.22 -6.77
C ARG A 88 -14.66 33.24 -6.57
N LEU A 89 -14.35 31.97 -6.35
CA LEU A 89 -15.34 30.91 -6.11
C LEU A 89 -15.28 30.35 -4.68
N GLY A 90 -14.07 30.29 -4.09
CA GLY A 90 -13.81 29.51 -2.87
C GLY A 90 -14.62 29.89 -1.63
N ARG A 91 -15.05 31.15 -1.50
CA ARG A 91 -15.91 31.59 -0.38
C ARG A 91 -17.23 30.82 -0.28
N GLY A 92 -17.72 30.24 -1.39
CA GLY A 92 -18.95 29.45 -1.39
C GLY A 92 -18.80 28.13 -0.65
N GLN A 93 -17.59 27.59 -0.51
CA GLN A 93 -17.38 26.25 0.06
C GLN A 93 -17.80 26.19 1.53
N ILE A 94 -17.59 27.26 2.30
CA ILE A 94 -18.01 27.26 3.72
C ILE A 94 -19.54 27.25 3.87
N MET A 95 -20.25 27.80 2.89
CA MET A 95 -21.72 27.88 2.88
C MET A 95 -22.35 26.51 2.70
N ALA A 96 -21.62 25.52 2.15
CA ALA A 96 -22.09 24.14 2.06
C ALA A 96 -22.11 23.43 3.43
N HIS A 97 -21.28 23.87 4.38
CA HIS A 97 -21.10 23.22 5.69
C HIS A 97 -21.76 23.97 6.84
N ALA A 98 -22.01 25.26 6.70
CA ALA A 98 -22.56 26.11 7.76
C ALA A 98 -23.50 27.18 7.22
N ARG A 99 -24.48 27.54 8.05
CA ARG A 99 -25.10 28.87 7.96
C ARG A 99 -24.10 29.90 8.49
N THR A 100 -23.86 30.96 7.72
CA THR A 100 -22.76 31.90 7.98
C THR A 100 -23.24 33.33 8.13
N LEU A 101 -22.58 34.05 9.05
CA LEU A 101 -22.73 35.48 9.28
C LEU A 101 -21.38 36.14 9.07
N TRP A 102 -21.32 37.10 8.15
CA TRP A 102 -20.11 37.82 7.78
C TRP A 102 -20.28 39.27 8.21
N ARG A 103 -19.38 39.77 9.03
CA ARG A 103 -19.35 41.16 9.49
C ARG A 103 -18.05 41.81 9.09
N SER A 104 -18.14 42.95 8.43
CA SER A 104 -16.97 43.67 7.98
C SER A 104 -17.30 45.13 7.75
N GLN A 105 -16.53 46.02 8.38
CA GLN A 105 -16.82 47.44 8.46
C GLN A 105 -18.27 47.64 8.90
N ARG A 106 -19.06 48.42 8.15
CA ARG A 106 -20.49 48.65 8.46
C ARG A 106 -21.43 47.66 7.79
N TRP A 107 -20.94 46.52 7.30
CA TRP A 107 -21.77 45.59 6.53
C TRP A 107 -21.88 44.24 7.25
N GLN A 108 -23.11 43.73 7.31
CA GLN A 108 -23.42 42.39 7.78
C GLN A 108 -24.12 41.61 6.66
N MET A 109 -23.62 40.42 6.37
CA MET A 109 -24.20 39.51 5.39
C MET A 109 -24.52 38.17 6.03
N SER A 110 -25.76 37.71 5.94
CA SER A 110 -26.19 36.38 6.38
C SER A 110 -26.50 35.49 5.18
N VAL A 111 -26.03 34.24 5.27
CA VAL A 111 -26.21 33.23 4.22
C VAL A 111 -26.56 31.90 4.85
N ASP A 112 -27.74 31.37 4.50
CA ASP A 112 -28.15 29.99 4.76
C ASP A 112 -28.64 29.38 3.44
N THR A 113 -27.81 28.54 2.82
CA THR A 113 -28.14 27.97 1.50
C THR A 113 -29.21 26.90 1.55
N ARG A 114 -29.55 26.36 2.74
CA ARG A 114 -30.62 25.37 2.90
C ARG A 114 -31.98 26.06 3.02
N GLU A 115 -32.04 27.23 3.66
CA GLU A 115 -33.27 28.00 3.83
C GLU A 115 -33.48 29.07 2.74
N MET A 116 -32.43 29.80 2.33
CA MET A 116 -32.51 30.94 1.41
C MET A 116 -32.21 30.57 -0.06
N GLY A 117 -31.82 29.31 -0.32
CA GLY A 117 -31.32 28.89 -1.63
C GLY A 117 -30.00 29.60 -1.99
N TYR A 118 -29.93 30.27 -3.14
CA TYR A 118 -28.74 31.04 -3.57
C TYR A 118 -28.86 32.55 -3.33
N HIS A 119 -29.68 32.94 -2.36
CA HIS A 119 -29.85 34.33 -1.92
C HIS A 119 -29.07 34.61 -0.63
N TYR A 120 -28.90 35.88 -0.30
CA TYR A 120 -28.28 36.36 0.93
C TYR A 120 -28.92 37.67 1.36
N ASP A 121 -28.95 37.92 2.67
CA ASP A 121 -29.34 39.23 3.21
C ASP A 121 -28.10 40.09 3.44
N LEU A 122 -28.22 41.39 3.20
CA LEU A 122 -27.16 42.37 3.39
C LEU A 122 -27.70 43.61 4.09
N GLU A 123 -27.15 43.90 5.25
CA GLU A 123 -27.58 44.97 6.14
C GLU A 123 -26.43 45.92 6.47
N GLU A 124 -26.75 47.19 6.74
CA GLU A 124 -25.80 48.15 7.31
C GLU A 124 -25.90 48.12 8.84
N ILE A 125 -24.77 47.91 9.53
CA ILE A 125 -24.69 47.87 10.99
C ILE A 125 -24.12 49.19 11.55
N ALA A 126 -24.57 49.55 12.75
CA ALA A 126 -24.23 50.83 13.38
C ALA A 126 -22.75 50.92 13.81
N GLU A 127 -22.20 49.83 14.33
CA GLU A 127 -20.81 49.74 14.76
C GLU A 127 -19.97 49.07 13.67
N ALA A 128 -18.91 49.74 13.23
CA ALA A 128 -18.02 49.19 12.23
C ALA A 128 -17.11 48.11 12.84
N GLU A 129 -17.04 46.94 12.22
CA GLU A 129 -16.14 45.84 12.61
C GLU A 129 -14.87 45.85 11.75
N PRO A 130 -13.69 46.22 12.28
CA PRO A 130 -12.46 46.24 11.50
C PRO A 130 -12.08 44.85 10.99
N GLY A 131 -11.55 44.79 9.76
CA GLY A 131 -11.24 43.51 9.11
C GLY A 131 -12.50 42.76 8.69
N CYS A 132 -12.47 41.45 8.74
CA CYS A 132 -13.63 40.60 8.50
C CYS A 132 -13.77 39.58 9.63
N HIS A 133 -15.00 39.42 10.12
CA HIS A 133 -15.35 38.42 11.11
C HIS A 133 -16.49 37.57 10.59
N ILE A 134 -16.22 36.27 10.50
CA ILE A 134 -17.13 35.28 9.96
C ILE A 134 -17.44 34.30 11.08
N THR A 135 -18.70 34.17 11.44
CA THR A 135 -19.16 33.11 12.33
C THR A 135 -20.06 32.17 11.55
N GLY A 136 -20.00 30.88 11.83
CA GLY A 136 -20.93 29.94 11.25
C GLY A 136 -21.30 28.83 12.21
N GLU A 137 -22.53 28.37 12.07
CA GLU A 137 -23.05 27.23 12.79
C GLU A 137 -23.15 26.06 11.81
N TRP A 138 -22.55 24.93 12.18
CA TRP A 138 -22.52 23.77 11.31
C TRP A 138 -23.93 23.25 11.10
N TYR A 139 -24.28 22.89 9.86
CA TYR A 139 -25.53 22.18 9.63
C TYR A 139 -25.56 20.81 10.32
N GLU A 140 -24.38 20.19 10.43
CA GLU A 140 -24.15 18.93 11.12
C GLU A 140 -23.02 19.15 12.15
N PRO A 141 -23.29 19.02 13.46
CA PRO A 141 -22.28 19.18 14.48
C PRO A 141 -21.11 18.20 14.30
N LEU A 142 -19.88 18.69 14.48
CA LEU A 142 -18.69 17.87 14.34
C LEU A 142 -18.52 16.95 15.54
N THR A 143 -18.33 15.66 15.29
CA THR A 143 -17.88 14.71 16.31
C THR A 143 -16.46 15.07 16.79
N SER A 144 -16.05 14.50 17.93
CA SER A 144 -14.69 14.72 18.46
C SER A 144 -13.59 14.29 17.48
N GLN A 145 -13.83 13.21 16.71
CA GLN A 145 -12.88 12.72 15.71
C GLN A 145 -12.81 13.63 14.49
N GLU A 146 -13.96 14.06 13.94
CA GLU A 146 -14.01 14.99 12.80
C GLU A 146 -13.40 16.33 13.15
N ARG A 147 -13.70 16.86 14.34
CA ARG A 147 -13.11 18.10 14.83
C ARG A 147 -11.58 18.00 14.93
N MET A 148 -11.06 16.90 15.47
CA MET A 148 -9.61 16.69 15.54
C MET A 148 -8.97 16.58 14.15
N SER A 149 -9.61 15.84 13.24
CA SER A 149 -9.18 15.70 11.85
C SER A 149 -9.15 17.06 11.14
N CYS A 150 -10.21 17.86 11.27
CA CYS A 150 -10.31 19.21 10.72
C CYS A 150 -9.19 20.13 11.24
N ILE A 151 -8.94 20.12 12.56
CA ILE A 151 -7.87 20.92 13.17
C ILE A 151 -6.49 20.52 12.62
N GLN A 152 -6.23 19.22 12.47
CA GLN A 152 -4.98 18.72 11.93
C GLN A 152 -4.83 19.05 10.44
N GLU A 153 -5.90 18.90 9.66
CA GLU A 153 -5.95 19.24 8.25
C GLU A 153 -5.63 20.74 8.03
N ILE A 154 -6.27 21.64 8.79
CA ILE A 154 -5.99 23.09 8.72
C ILE A 154 -4.52 23.37 9.02
N ARG A 155 -3.99 22.79 10.10
CA ARG A 155 -2.60 22.95 10.52
C ARG A 155 -1.62 22.57 9.41
N ASP A 156 -1.85 21.43 8.74
CA ASP A 156 -0.95 20.96 7.69
C ASP A 156 -1.06 21.81 6.42
N LEU A 157 -2.28 22.25 6.09
CA LEU A 157 -2.54 23.01 4.88
C LEU A 157 -2.00 24.44 4.92
N VAL A 158 -2.04 25.13 6.06
CA VAL A 158 -1.62 26.54 6.15
C VAL A 158 -0.24 26.76 6.76
N ARG A 159 0.48 25.69 7.07
CA ARG A 159 1.74 25.68 7.83
C ARG A 159 2.75 26.77 7.43
N TYR A 160 2.83 27.12 6.15
CA TYR A 160 3.82 28.06 5.60
C TYR A 160 3.20 29.33 5.00
N THR A 161 1.92 29.59 5.27
CA THR A 161 1.24 30.80 4.81
C THR A 161 1.92 32.07 5.36
N PRO A 162 1.89 33.18 4.61
CA PRO A 162 2.54 34.42 5.03
C PRO A 162 1.83 35.10 6.22
N VAL A 163 0.53 34.86 6.39
CA VAL A 163 -0.27 35.40 7.50
C VAL A 163 -0.07 34.56 8.77
N THR A 164 -0.14 35.19 9.94
CA THR A 164 -0.08 34.43 11.20
C THR A 164 -1.46 33.83 11.50
N VAL A 165 -1.59 32.50 11.52
CA VAL A 165 -2.87 31.84 11.84
C VAL A 165 -2.83 31.29 13.26
N HIS A 166 -3.80 31.73 14.07
CA HIS A 166 -4.12 31.18 15.38
C HIS A 166 -5.32 30.24 15.23
N LEU A 167 -5.18 28.99 15.63
CA LEU A 167 -6.25 27.99 15.63
C LEU A 167 -6.49 27.51 17.06
N ASN A 168 -7.69 27.76 17.59
CA ASN A 168 -8.06 27.47 18.99
C ASN A 168 -7.00 28.00 19.97
N GLY A 169 -6.58 29.25 19.80
CA GLY A 169 -5.55 29.92 20.60
C GLY A 169 -4.09 29.53 20.30
N THR A 170 -3.82 28.55 19.43
CA THR A 170 -2.45 28.10 19.12
C THR A 170 -1.97 28.62 17.77
N ILE A 171 -0.77 29.20 17.70
CA ILE A 171 -0.16 29.58 16.42
C ILE A 171 0.25 28.33 15.66
N ILE A 172 -0.28 28.17 14.44
CA ILE A 172 -0.02 26.99 13.58
C ILE A 172 0.86 27.28 12.37
N THR A 173 1.11 28.55 12.06
CA THR A 173 1.97 28.94 10.93
C THR A 173 3.42 29.08 11.33
N ARG A 174 4.30 28.96 10.33
CA ARG A 174 5.75 29.13 10.45
C ARG A 174 6.26 29.93 9.28
N GLN A 175 7.21 30.83 9.54
CA GLN A 175 7.83 31.61 8.48
C GLN A 175 8.84 30.74 7.72
N PRO A 176 8.66 30.51 6.40
CA PRO A 176 9.59 29.69 5.62
C PRO A 176 11.04 30.20 5.69
N ALA A 177 11.24 31.52 5.68
CA ALA A 177 12.58 32.11 5.74
C ALA A 177 13.37 31.81 7.02
N LEU A 178 12.70 31.42 8.11
CA LEU A 178 13.34 31.08 9.39
C LEU A 178 13.56 29.57 9.57
N GLU A 179 13.06 28.77 8.64
CA GLU A 179 13.19 27.32 8.66
C GLU A 179 14.53 26.86 8.06
N LYS A 180 14.98 25.67 8.44
CA LYS A 180 16.19 25.06 7.86
C LYS A 180 15.86 24.36 6.54
N TRP A 181 16.51 24.77 5.46
CA TRP A 181 16.33 24.19 4.12
C TRP A 181 17.62 23.54 3.63
N ASP A 182 17.48 22.53 2.77
CA ASP A 182 18.64 21.88 2.13
C ASP A 182 19.09 22.67 0.89
N ALA A 183 18.14 23.34 0.23
CA ALA A 183 18.41 24.26 -0.85
C ALA A 183 17.32 25.34 -0.95
N GLU A 184 17.67 26.44 -1.61
CA GLU A 184 16.78 27.57 -1.88
C GLU A 184 17.19 28.22 -3.19
N ASP A 185 16.21 28.68 -3.98
CA ASP A 185 16.43 29.50 -5.18
C ASP A 185 15.38 30.62 -5.26
N ASP A 186 15.28 31.30 -6.41
CA ASP A 186 14.30 32.38 -6.62
C ASP A 186 12.85 31.88 -6.75
N GLN A 187 12.64 30.57 -6.94
CA GLN A 187 11.35 29.96 -7.17
C GLN A 187 10.78 29.29 -5.91
N ALA A 188 11.62 28.66 -5.09
CA ALA A 188 11.17 27.85 -3.96
C ALA A 188 12.24 27.57 -2.89
N TRP A 189 11.77 27.08 -1.74
CA TRP A 189 12.56 26.40 -0.72
C TRP A 189 12.41 24.89 -0.84
N TYR A 190 13.49 24.14 -0.64
CA TYR A 190 13.54 22.70 -0.82
C TYR A 190 14.11 21.99 0.41
N ARG A 191 13.44 20.90 0.80
CA ARG A 191 13.91 19.98 1.84
C ARG A 191 13.79 18.54 1.33
N LEU A 192 14.82 17.73 1.49
CA LEU A 192 14.86 16.33 1.08
C LEU A 192 14.78 15.42 2.30
N ARG A 193 14.19 14.25 2.10
CA ARG A 193 14.10 13.17 3.09
C ARG A 193 14.41 11.84 2.41
N GLU A 194 14.96 10.88 3.17
CA GLU A 194 15.26 9.55 2.63
C GLU A 194 13.98 8.89 2.09
N ASP A 195 12.91 8.91 2.89
CA ASP A 195 11.65 8.25 2.59
C ASP A 195 10.44 9.19 2.77
N GLY A 196 9.28 8.73 2.29
CA GLY A 196 7.99 9.41 2.39
C GLY A 196 7.59 10.15 1.11
N ALA A 197 6.44 10.81 1.17
CA ALA A 197 5.96 11.66 0.08
C ALA A 197 6.70 13.02 0.05
N VAL A 198 6.59 13.71 -1.08
CA VAL A 198 7.03 15.09 -1.25
C VAL A 198 5.82 16.01 -1.12
N SER A 199 5.74 16.78 -0.03
CA SER A 199 4.66 17.75 0.15
C SER A 199 4.95 19.02 -0.63
N VAL A 200 3.99 19.47 -1.44
CA VAL A 200 4.14 20.64 -2.32
C VAL A 200 3.21 21.76 -1.86
N TYR A 201 3.80 22.86 -1.42
CA TYR A 201 3.12 24.08 -1.01
C TYR A 201 3.22 25.14 -2.11
N ASN A 202 2.09 25.72 -2.50
CA ASN A 202 2.01 26.88 -3.38
C ASN A 202 1.91 28.15 -2.53
N GLN A 203 2.97 28.95 -2.50
CA GLN A 203 3.04 30.18 -1.71
C GLN A 203 2.62 29.96 -0.25
N GLY A 204 3.04 28.83 0.33
CA GLY A 204 2.77 28.51 1.73
C GLY A 204 1.51 27.71 2.05
N VAL A 205 0.61 27.52 1.07
CA VAL A 205 -0.58 26.65 1.19
C VAL A 205 -0.27 25.29 0.58
N LEU A 206 -0.51 24.20 1.32
CA LEU A 206 -0.31 22.84 0.83
C LEU A 206 -1.31 22.53 -0.29
N VAL A 207 -0.81 22.05 -1.42
CA VAL A 207 -1.63 21.67 -2.57
C VAL A 207 -1.83 20.17 -2.61
N ARG A 208 -0.72 19.42 -2.49
CA ARG A 208 -0.71 17.96 -2.65
C ARG A 208 0.53 17.31 -2.06
N HIS A 209 0.46 15.99 -1.97
CA HIS A 209 1.61 15.12 -1.73
C HIS A 209 1.93 14.34 -3.01
N ASP A 210 3.15 14.50 -3.52
CA ASP A 210 3.67 13.65 -4.59
C ASP A 210 4.23 12.37 -3.98
N PRO A 211 3.82 11.18 -4.44
CA PRO A 211 4.43 9.93 -4.01
C PRO A 211 5.95 9.93 -4.17
N GLY A 212 6.66 9.32 -3.21
CA GLY A 212 8.13 9.33 -3.18
C GLY A 212 8.77 8.76 -4.45
N HIS A 213 8.15 7.78 -5.11
CA HIS A 213 8.67 7.18 -6.34
C HIS A 213 8.72 8.13 -7.54
N ILE A 214 7.97 9.24 -7.54
CA ILE A 214 8.07 10.26 -8.59
C ILE A 214 9.48 10.88 -8.57
N TRP A 215 9.99 11.11 -7.36
CA TRP A 215 11.25 11.80 -7.14
C TRP A 215 12.41 10.86 -6.82
N GLY A 216 12.12 9.69 -6.25
CA GLY A 216 13.08 8.71 -5.71
C GLY A 216 13.40 8.94 -4.24
N VAL A 217 12.80 9.97 -3.63
CA VAL A 217 13.05 10.48 -2.28
C VAL A 217 11.77 11.12 -1.73
N GLY A 218 11.69 11.27 -0.41
CA GLY A 218 10.68 12.13 0.22
C GLY A 218 11.15 13.59 0.31
N GLY A 219 10.27 14.49 0.77
CA GLY A 219 10.68 15.88 0.93
C GLY A 219 9.57 16.91 1.07
N LEU A 220 9.95 18.16 0.84
CA LEU A 220 9.09 19.32 0.92
C LEU A 220 9.52 20.36 -0.11
N ILE A 221 8.55 20.95 -0.79
CA ILE A 221 8.72 22.06 -1.72
C ILE A 221 7.77 23.16 -1.27
N VAL A 222 8.30 24.36 -1.02
CA VAL A 222 7.48 25.55 -0.75
C VAL A 222 7.79 26.59 -1.81
N SER A 223 6.82 26.88 -2.69
CA SER A 223 7.03 27.88 -3.73
C SER A 223 7.00 29.30 -3.17
N LYS A 224 7.85 30.16 -3.73
CA LYS A 224 7.86 31.62 -3.55
C LYS A 224 6.98 32.31 -4.58
N LYS A 225 6.85 31.70 -5.76
CA LYS A 225 6.06 32.20 -6.90
C LYS A 225 4.79 31.35 -7.09
N PRO A 226 3.72 31.94 -7.64
CA PRO A 226 2.46 31.23 -7.86
C PRO A 226 2.63 30.09 -8.86
N ILE A 227 2.20 28.90 -8.45
CA ILE A 227 2.06 27.71 -9.29
C ILE A 227 0.66 27.75 -9.92
N ALA A 228 0.56 27.39 -11.21
CA ALA A 228 -0.73 27.28 -11.86
C ALA A 228 -1.43 25.98 -11.43
N LEU A 229 -2.61 26.10 -10.84
CA LEU A 229 -3.43 25.02 -10.32
C LEU A 229 -4.74 24.87 -11.10
N ASN A 230 -5.41 23.73 -10.93
CA ASN A 230 -6.80 23.56 -11.37
C ASN A 230 -7.77 24.44 -10.53
N VAL A 231 -9.05 24.49 -10.94
CA VAL A 231 -10.06 25.34 -10.28
C VAL A 231 -10.24 24.99 -8.79
N SER A 232 -10.19 23.71 -8.44
CA SER A 232 -10.30 23.23 -7.06
C SER A 232 -8.99 23.30 -6.25
N ARG A 233 -7.90 23.79 -6.84
CA ARG A 233 -6.58 23.99 -6.20
C ARG A 233 -5.96 22.74 -5.56
N THR A 234 -6.35 21.55 -6.00
CA THR A 234 -5.80 20.27 -5.54
C THR A 234 -4.72 19.72 -6.46
N GLU A 235 -4.69 20.19 -7.72
CA GLU A 235 -3.82 19.64 -8.76
C GLU A 235 -3.01 20.74 -9.45
N ILE A 236 -1.77 20.40 -9.77
CA ILE A 236 -0.83 21.31 -10.45
C ILE A 236 -0.99 21.12 -11.96
N LEU A 237 -1.09 22.21 -12.71
CA LEU A 237 -1.11 22.19 -14.17
C LEU A 237 0.31 21.94 -14.73
N ARG A 238 0.84 20.73 -14.49
CA ARG A 238 2.27 20.39 -14.68
C ARG A 238 2.80 20.69 -16.09
N LYS A 239 1.97 20.46 -17.12
CA LYS A 239 2.35 20.63 -18.53
C LYS A 239 2.44 22.09 -18.95
N SER A 240 1.61 22.97 -18.41
CA SER A 240 1.50 24.37 -18.83
C SER A 240 2.17 25.35 -17.87
N CYS A 241 2.35 24.99 -16.59
CA CYS A 241 2.93 25.89 -15.59
C CYS A 241 4.47 26.04 -15.74
N PRO A 242 4.99 27.23 -16.11
CA PRO A 242 6.42 27.44 -16.26
C PRO A 242 7.16 27.42 -14.91
N VAL A 243 6.57 28.00 -13.86
CA VAL A 243 7.14 28.00 -12.50
C VAL A 243 7.34 26.58 -12.00
N TRP A 244 6.33 25.72 -12.17
CA TRP A 244 6.42 24.31 -11.78
C TRP A 244 7.52 23.56 -12.54
N LYS A 245 7.67 23.79 -13.85
CA LYS A 245 8.73 23.14 -14.63
C LYS A 245 10.12 23.45 -14.08
N THR A 246 10.38 24.70 -13.69
CA THR A 246 11.65 25.10 -13.08
C THR A 246 11.84 24.46 -11.71
N ILE A 247 10.83 24.51 -10.84
CA ILE A 247 10.85 23.88 -9.51
C ILE A 247 11.10 22.37 -9.62
N ALA A 248 10.37 21.68 -10.51
CA ALA A 248 10.45 20.25 -10.71
C ALA A 248 11.84 19.83 -11.25
N ALA A 249 12.38 20.57 -12.22
CA ALA A 249 13.72 20.33 -12.72
C ALA A 249 14.78 20.48 -11.62
N ARG A 250 14.69 21.55 -10.81
CA ARG A 250 15.61 21.78 -9.70
C ARG A 250 15.52 20.71 -8.62
N PHE A 251 14.31 20.37 -8.18
CA PHE A 251 14.11 19.34 -7.16
C PHE A 251 14.55 17.96 -7.65
N GLY A 252 14.32 17.62 -8.93
CA GLY A 252 14.81 16.38 -9.53
C GLY A 252 16.35 16.26 -9.51
N GLN A 253 17.06 17.37 -9.77
CA GLN A 253 18.53 17.40 -9.65
C GLN A 253 18.99 17.20 -8.20
N LEU A 254 18.36 17.89 -7.24
CA LEU A 254 18.67 17.73 -5.82
C LEU A 254 18.39 16.30 -5.34
N ALA A 255 17.27 15.71 -5.73
CA ALA A 255 16.89 14.34 -5.39
C ALA A 255 17.91 13.32 -5.93
N THR A 256 18.41 13.53 -7.15
CA THR A 256 19.42 12.66 -7.76
C THR A 256 20.75 12.75 -7.00
N ALA A 257 21.23 13.97 -6.74
CA ALA A 257 22.47 14.19 -5.99
C ALA A 257 22.38 13.66 -4.54
N PHE A 258 21.24 13.83 -3.88
CA PHE A 258 20.98 13.30 -2.55
C PHE A 258 21.04 11.77 -2.53
N SER A 259 20.38 11.13 -3.49
CA SER A 259 20.36 9.67 -3.62
C SER A 259 21.75 9.10 -3.92
N ASP A 260 22.56 9.76 -4.73
CA ASP A 260 23.91 9.29 -5.08
C ASP A 260 24.91 9.42 -3.90
N ASN A 261 24.67 10.35 -2.98
CA ASN A 261 25.49 10.55 -1.78
C ASN A 261 25.19 9.55 -0.63
N GLN A 262 24.06 8.84 -0.66
CA GLN A 262 23.70 7.86 0.38
C GLN A 262 24.52 6.55 0.33
N GLY A 263 25.46 6.44 -0.60
CA GLY A 263 26.31 5.27 -0.79
C GLY A 263 25.61 4.16 -1.59
N LYS A 264 26.40 3.41 -2.38
CA LYS A 264 25.86 2.41 -3.34
C LYS A 264 24.95 1.34 -2.73
N HIS A 265 25.06 1.09 -1.42
CA HIS A 265 24.37 0.00 -0.71
C HIS A 265 23.13 0.43 0.09
N ARG A 266 22.82 1.73 0.20
CA ARG A 266 21.67 2.23 0.96
C ARG A 266 20.66 2.92 0.05
N LYS A 267 20.16 2.18 -0.94
CA LYS A 267 19.08 2.67 -1.82
C LYS A 267 17.73 2.52 -1.10
N THR A 268 16.86 3.51 -1.24
CA THR A 268 15.52 3.54 -0.66
C THR A 268 14.51 2.82 -1.56
N GLU A 269 13.36 2.43 -1.02
CA GLU A 269 12.30 1.79 -1.82
C GLU A 269 11.74 2.74 -2.87
N ALA A 270 11.59 4.04 -2.56
CA ALA A 270 11.17 5.05 -3.52
C ALA A 270 12.10 5.12 -4.74
N ARG A 271 13.42 5.02 -4.55
CA ARG A 271 14.39 4.98 -5.67
C ARG A 271 14.25 3.71 -6.51
N ARG A 272 14.00 2.56 -5.88
CA ARG A 272 13.80 1.28 -6.59
C ARG A 272 12.50 1.30 -7.40
N GLU A 273 11.41 1.81 -6.83
CA GLU A 273 10.14 1.95 -7.55
C GLU A 273 10.25 2.95 -8.71
N LYS A 274 10.93 4.09 -8.51
CA LYS A 274 11.23 5.04 -9.60
C LYS A 274 11.99 4.37 -10.74
N THR A 275 12.98 3.55 -10.39
CA THR A 275 13.78 2.78 -11.36
C THR A 275 12.92 1.77 -12.11
N ALA A 276 12.05 1.02 -11.41
CA ALA A 276 11.12 0.08 -12.05
C ALA A 276 10.22 0.78 -13.06
N ARG A 277 9.63 1.93 -12.68
CA ARG A 277 8.79 2.75 -13.56
C ARG A 277 9.57 3.27 -14.78
N ALA A 278 10.80 3.72 -14.60
CA ALA A 278 11.66 4.17 -15.72
C ALA A 278 11.99 3.03 -16.69
N LEU A 279 12.25 1.82 -16.19
CA LEU A 279 12.45 0.62 -17.02
C LEU A 279 11.17 0.27 -17.80
N LEU A 280 9.99 0.40 -17.19
CA LEU A 280 8.69 0.14 -17.81
C LEU A 280 8.29 1.19 -18.86
N SER A 281 8.62 2.46 -18.63
CA SER A 281 8.36 3.54 -19.58
C SER A 281 9.41 3.62 -20.69
N GLY A 282 10.61 3.06 -20.48
CA GLY A 282 11.73 3.16 -21.42
C GLY A 282 12.44 4.52 -21.35
N GLU A 283 12.29 5.25 -20.24
CA GLU A 283 12.88 6.58 -20.06
C GLU A 283 14.26 6.52 -19.39
N GLY A 284 15.17 7.41 -19.80
CA GLY A 284 16.51 7.54 -19.24
C GLY A 284 17.53 6.58 -19.83
N ASP A 285 18.68 6.44 -19.17
CA ASP A 285 19.75 5.51 -19.58
C ASP A 285 19.43 4.10 -19.07
N LEU A 286 18.67 3.35 -19.87
CA LEU A 286 18.21 2.01 -19.50
C LEU A 286 19.35 1.03 -19.25
N GLN A 287 20.50 1.22 -19.91
CA GLN A 287 21.68 0.39 -19.67
C GLN A 287 22.19 0.60 -18.25
N LYS A 288 22.33 1.87 -17.83
CA LYS A 288 22.75 2.19 -16.46
C LYS A 288 21.76 1.66 -15.42
N LEU A 289 20.46 1.89 -15.62
CA LEU A 289 19.42 1.41 -14.69
C LEU A 289 19.49 -0.11 -14.50
N MET A 290 19.67 -0.85 -15.59
CA MET A 290 19.68 -2.32 -15.57
C MET A 290 20.95 -2.91 -14.90
N HIS A 291 22.11 -2.26 -15.05
CA HIS A 291 23.38 -2.72 -14.48
C HIS A 291 23.65 -2.24 -13.06
N ASP A 292 23.21 -1.02 -12.71
CA ASP A 292 23.61 -0.35 -11.47
C ASP A 292 22.49 -0.28 -10.44
N GLU A 293 21.21 -0.33 -10.82
CA GLU A 293 20.07 -0.16 -9.90
C GLU A 293 19.47 -1.49 -9.44
N GLU A 294 19.35 -1.65 -8.11
CA GLU A 294 18.91 -2.88 -7.46
C GLU A 294 17.38 -2.96 -7.38
N VAL A 295 16.74 -3.20 -8.53
CA VAL A 295 15.27 -3.14 -8.67
C VAL A 295 14.55 -4.42 -8.25
N ILE A 296 15.22 -5.58 -8.33
CA ILE A 296 14.65 -6.89 -7.98
C ILE A 296 15.04 -7.28 -6.57
N THR A 297 14.17 -7.97 -5.83
CA THR A 297 14.52 -8.57 -4.54
C THR A 297 14.33 -10.08 -4.60
N LEU A 298 15.37 -10.82 -4.21
CA LEU A 298 15.42 -12.28 -4.25
C LEU A 298 15.56 -12.86 -2.84
N LEU A 299 15.01 -14.07 -2.66
CA LEU A 299 15.29 -14.97 -1.53
C LEU A 299 16.48 -15.89 -1.88
N PRO A 300 17.18 -16.50 -0.89
CA PRO A 300 16.99 -16.32 0.54
C PRO A 300 17.53 -14.99 1.06
N GLY A 301 16.92 -14.51 2.15
CA GLY A 301 17.06 -13.17 2.70
C GLY A 301 16.39 -12.10 1.84
N LYS A 302 16.28 -10.87 2.35
CA LYS A 302 15.77 -9.73 1.57
C LYS A 302 16.88 -9.10 0.72
N ARG A 303 17.36 -9.84 -0.29
CA ARG A 303 18.52 -9.41 -1.11
C ARG A 303 18.09 -8.56 -2.29
N HIS A 304 18.42 -7.27 -2.27
CA HIS A 304 18.23 -6.39 -3.42
C HIS A 304 19.32 -6.65 -4.48
N VAL A 305 18.92 -6.85 -5.73
CA VAL A 305 19.81 -7.16 -6.85
C VAL A 305 19.41 -6.39 -8.10
N THR A 306 20.38 -6.19 -8.98
CA THR A 306 20.14 -5.55 -10.28
C THR A 306 19.37 -6.46 -11.22
N LEU A 307 18.73 -5.89 -12.23
CA LEU A 307 17.97 -6.67 -13.21
C LEU A 307 18.90 -7.61 -14.01
N GLU A 308 20.13 -7.17 -14.31
CA GLU A 308 21.16 -8.05 -14.88
C GLU A 308 21.48 -9.25 -13.97
N HIS A 309 21.68 -9.00 -12.68
CA HIS A 309 22.00 -10.06 -11.73
C HIS A 309 20.87 -11.09 -11.65
N PHE A 310 19.62 -10.63 -11.59
CA PHE A 310 18.44 -11.49 -11.59
C PHE A 310 18.40 -12.40 -12.82
N ILE A 311 18.56 -11.84 -14.01
CA ILE A 311 18.50 -12.63 -15.25
C ILE A 311 19.65 -13.64 -15.33
N ARG A 312 20.86 -13.24 -14.92
CA ARG A 312 22.00 -14.16 -14.87
C ARG A 312 21.74 -15.30 -13.89
N LYS A 313 21.08 -15.03 -12.76
CA LYS A 313 20.64 -16.04 -11.79
C LYS A 313 19.64 -17.02 -12.42
N CYS A 314 18.64 -16.55 -13.16
CA CYS A 314 17.67 -17.41 -13.84
C CYS A 314 18.32 -18.27 -14.94
N ARG A 315 19.35 -17.76 -15.62
CA ARG A 315 20.02 -18.47 -16.73
C ARG A 315 21.00 -19.55 -16.30
N TYR A 316 21.70 -19.34 -15.18
CA TYR A 316 22.85 -20.15 -14.78
C TYR A 316 22.67 -20.79 -13.38
N TYR A 317 21.44 -21.04 -12.95
CA TYR A 317 21.21 -21.61 -11.63
C TYR A 317 21.69 -23.07 -11.56
N PRO A 318 22.50 -23.47 -10.56
CA PRO A 318 23.26 -24.73 -10.61
C PRO A 318 22.46 -26.03 -10.61
N ALA A 319 21.20 -26.00 -10.16
CA ALA A 319 20.38 -27.20 -9.97
C ALA A 319 19.14 -27.27 -10.86
N ALA A 320 18.88 -26.25 -11.69
CA ALA A 320 17.74 -26.27 -12.61
C ALA A 320 18.17 -26.87 -13.96
N THR A 321 17.53 -27.96 -14.36
CA THR A 321 17.72 -28.59 -15.67
C THR A 321 17.16 -27.70 -16.79
N ASP A 322 16.10 -26.94 -16.48
CA ASP A 322 15.56 -25.86 -17.29
C ASP A 322 16.29 -24.54 -17.05
N LYS A 323 16.68 -23.86 -18.14
CA LYS A 323 17.34 -22.55 -18.08
C LYS A 323 16.32 -21.44 -18.25
N ASN A 324 16.60 -20.28 -17.65
CA ASN A 324 15.78 -19.06 -17.71
C ASN A 324 14.46 -19.12 -16.90
N CYS A 325 14.38 -19.96 -15.88
CA CYS A 325 13.21 -20.05 -15.03
C CYS A 325 13.38 -19.34 -13.69
N PHE A 326 12.27 -18.93 -13.09
CA PHE A 326 12.20 -18.43 -11.71
C PHE A 326 10.82 -18.68 -11.13
N THR A 327 10.69 -18.57 -9.81
CA THR A 327 9.39 -18.56 -9.13
C THR A 327 9.24 -17.31 -8.28
N LEU A 328 8.03 -17.02 -7.84
CA LEU A 328 7.69 -15.79 -7.15
C LEU A 328 6.83 -16.10 -5.91
N ALA A 329 7.28 -15.65 -4.74
CA ALA A 329 6.44 -15.65 -3.54
C ALA A 329 5.45 -14.50 -3.66
N ARG A 330 4.16 -14.81 -3.75
CA ARG A 330 3.10 -13.84 -4.03
C ARG A 330 2.80 -12.96 -2.82
N TYR A 331 2.75 -13.56 -1.63
CA TYR A 331 2.38 -12.89 -0.40
C TYR A 331 3.47 -12.93 0.66
N ALA A 332 3.37 -12.04 1.65
CA ALA A 332 4.27 -12.03 2.80
C ALA A 332 4.26 -13.38 3.56
N ARG A 333 3.10 -14.05 3.64
CA ARG A 333 2.95 -15.38 4.24
C ARG A 333 3.71 -16.50 3.49
N ASP A 334 4.03 -16.29 2.21
CA ASP A 334 4.74 -17.27 1.39
C ASP A 334 6.26 -17.14 1.54
N VAL A 335 6.75 -16.03 2.11
CA VAL A 335 8.17 -15.74 2.27
C VAL A 335 8.91 -16.83 3.06
N PRO A 336 8.41 -17.34 4.21
CA PRO A 336 9.09 -18.43 4.93
C PRO A 336 9.29 -19.68 4.06
N ARG A 337 8.27 -20.05 3.27
CA ARG A 337 8.35 -21.21 2.36
C ARG A 337 9.28 -20.92 1.18
N GLY A 338 9.23 -19.70 0.63
CA GLY A 338 10.13 -19.23 -0.42
C GLY A 338 11.59 -19.18 0.01
N GLU A 339 11.88 -18.86 1.28
CA GLU A 339 13.24 -18.93 1.86
C GLU A 339 13.79 -20.35 1.78
N ILE A 340 12.98 -21.33 2.18
CA ILE A 340 13.35 -22.75 2.17
C ILE A 340 13.59 -23.23 0.73
N ILE A 341 12.66 -22.93 -0.20
CA ILE A 341 12.81 -23.29 -1.63
C ILE A 341 14.08 -22.68 -2.23
N ALA A 342 14.37 -21.42 -1.91
CA ALA A 342 15.54 -20.72 -2.40
C ALA A 342 16.86 -21.27 -1.81
N ARG A 343 16.87 -21.64 -0.52
CA ARG A 343 18.02 -22.30 0.15
C ARG A 343 18.30 -23.69 -0.39
N ALA A 344 17.25 -24.48 -0.63
CA ALA A 344 17.34 -25.80 -1.25
C ALA A 344 17.87 -25.74 -2.69
N GLY A 345 17.88 -24.54 -3.30
CA GLY A 345 18.48 -24.32 -4.60
C GLY A 345 17.61 -24.83 -5.76
N ILE A 346 16.29 -24.90 -5.58
CA ILE A 346 15.38 -25.43 -6.61
C ILE A 346 15.20 -24.41 -7.75
N ALA A 347 14.88 -23.17 -7.42
CA ALA A 347 14.74 -22.07 -8.38
C ALA A 347 15.09 -20.73 -7.70
N PRO A 348 15.50 -19.69 -8.47
CA PRO A 348 15.50 -18.33 -7.96
C PRO A 348 14.09 -17.92 -7.54
N VAL A 349 13.94 -17.43 -6.30
CA VAL A 349 12.64 -17.02 -5.76
C VAL A 349 12.61 -15.49 -5.62
N VAL A 350 11.65 -14.84 -6.28
CA VAL A 350 11.43 -13.39 -6.18
C VAL A 350 10.58 -13.08 -4.95
N HIS A 351 11.01 -12.09 -4.18
CA HIS A 351 10.30 -11.61 -2.99
C HIS A 351 9.12 -10.70 -3.38
N PRO A 352 7.97 -10.76 -2.67
CA PRO A 352 6.72 -10.05 -3.03
C PRO A 352 6.87 -8.52 -3.15
N VAL A 353 7.72 -7.88 -2.34
CA VAL A 353 8.07 -6.45 -2.49
C VAL A 353 8.43 -6.02 -3.92
N THR A 354 8.96 -6.95 -4.74
CA THR A 354 9.26 -6.67 -6.14
C THR A 354 7.97 -6.41 -6.92
N LEU A 355 6.89 -7.17 -6.69
CA LEU A 355 5.59 -6.92 -7.32
C LEU A 355 5.09 -5.51 -7.03
N SER A 356 5.10 -5.11 -5.75
CA SER A 356 4.65 -3.78 -5.33
C SER A 356 5.43 -2.65 -6.01
N ARG A 357 6.74 -2.81 -6.25
CA ARG A 357 7.55 -1.82 -6.97
C ARG A 357 7.20 -1.68 -8.45
N PHE A 358 6.75 -2.76 -9.06
CA PHE A 358 6.29 -2.74 -10.45
C PHE A 358 4.80 -2.38 -10.56
N GLY A 359 4.11 -2.21 -9.44
CA GLY A 359 2.67 -1.96 -9.40
C GLY A 359 1.85 -3.20 -9.77
N CYS A 360 2.42 -4.39 -9.58
CA CYS A 360 1.76 -5.67 -9.84
C CYS A 360 1.19 -6.24 -8.54
N TYR A 361 0.06 -6.93 -8.66
CA TYR A 361 -0.57 -7.73 -7.61
C TYR A 361 -0.47 -9.22 -7.95
N GLU A 362 -0.43 -9.54 -9.25
CA GLU A 362 -0.36 -10.90 -9.76
C GLU A 362 0.97 -11.23 -10.44
N SER A 363 1.26 -12.53 -10.50
CA SER A 363 2.45 -13.06 -11.18
C SER A 363 2.47 -12.73 -12.68
N ASP A 364 1.31 -12.73 -13.31
CA ASP A 364 1.19 -12.56 -14.77
C ASP A 364 1.38 -11.11 -15.18
N GLU A 365 0.86 -10.16 -14.40
CA GLU A 365 1.14 -8.72 -14.55
C GLU A 365 2.64 -8.42 -14.43
N PHE A 366 3.33 -9.16 -13.55
CA PHE A 366 4.78 -9.03 -13.42
C PHE A 366 5.52 -9.63 -14.63
N MET A 367 5.03 -10.73 -15.19
CA MET A 367 5.56 -11.29 -16.44
C MET A 367 5.34 -10.35 -17.64
N GLU A 368 4.19 -9.67 -17.71
CA GLU A 368 3.92 -8.63 -18.69
C GLU A 368 4.88 -7.45 -18.51
N SER A 369 5.05 -7.00 -17.26
CA SER A 369 6.01 -5.95 -16.89
C SER A 369 7.43 -6.29 -17.32
N LEU A 370 7.92 -7.50 -17.07
CA LEU A 370 9.23 -7.97 -17.53
C LEU A 370 9.33 -8.02 -19.05
N SER A 371 8.27 -8.43 -19.74
CA SER A 371 8.19 -8.46 -21.20
C SER A 371 8.27 -7.05 -21.79
N ARG A 372 7.58 -6.09 -21.20
CA ARG A 372 7.63 -4.66 -21.57
C ARG A 372 9.01 -4.06 -21.33
N VAL A 373 9.62 -4.31 -20.16
CA VAL A 373 10.99 -3.88 -19.86
C VAL A 373 11.98 -4.43 -20.88
N ARG A 374 11.84 -5.71 -21.25
CA ARG A 374 12.67 -6.32 -22.31
C ARG A 374 12.49 -5.63 -23.65
N ALA A 375 11.25 -5.35 -24.06
CA ALA A 375 10.97 -4.65 -25.31
C ALA A 375 11.63 -3.26 -25.34
N ASN A 376 11.51 -2.49 -24.26
CA ASN A 376 12.16 -1.18 -24.12
C ASN A 376 13.68 -1.27 -24.20
N LEU A 377 14.28 -2.25 -23.51
CA LEU A 377 15.73 -2.47 -23.54
C LEU A 377 16.23 -2.86 -24.93
N MET A 378 15.47 -3.68 -25.68
CA MET A 378 15.81 -4.03 -27.06
C MET A 378 15.72 -2.82 -27.99
N ALA A 379 14.66 -2.02 -27.86
CA ALA A 379 14.52 -0.78 -28.62
C ALA A 379 15.67 0.20 -28.34
N TYR A 380 16.03 0.41 -27.07
CA TYR A 380 17.17 1.23 -26.67
C TYR A 380 18.51 0.69 -27.20
N ARG A 381 18.72 -0.63 -27.13
CA ARG A 381 19.93 -1.29 -27.65
C ARG A 381 20.08 -1.10 -29.16
N GLU A 382 19.00 -1.15 -29.93
CA GLU A 382 19.06 -0.98 -31.39
C GLU A 382 19.48 0.44 -31.79
N GLN A 383 19.19 1.44 -30.96
CA GLN A 383 19.66 2.81 -31.14
C GLN A 383 21.17 2.98 -30.86
N LEU A 384 21.80 2.04 -30.15
CA LEU A 384 23.23 2.10 -29.86
C LEU A 384 24.09 1.62 -31.06
N PRO A 385 25.27 2.25 -31.29
CA PRO A 385 26.24 1.77 -32.26
C PRO A 385 26.60 0.29 -32.04
N ARG A 386 26.83 -0.48 -33.11
CA ARG A 386 27.10 -1.93 -33.02
C ARG A 386 28.16 -2.32 -31.98
N HIS A 387 29.20 -1.50 -31.79
CA HIS A 387 30.29 -1.75 -30.83
C HIS A 387 29.91 -1.49 -29.37
N ARG A 388 28.78 -0.83 -29.09
CA ARG A 388 28.24 -0.58 -27.73
C ARG A 388 27.04 -1.45 -27.39
N ARG A 389 26.57 -2.28 -28.34
CA ARG A 389 25.47 -3.21 -28.08
C ARG A 389 25.93 -4.29 -27.11
N TRP A 390 25.16 -4.50 -26.05
CA TRP A 390 25.41 -5.48 -24.99
C TRP A 390 24.41 -6.65 -25.05
N GLY A 391 24.53 -7.62 -24.14
CA GLY A 391 23.40 -8.47 -23.72
C GLY A 391 22.85 -9.50 -24.71
N SER A 392 23.65 -10.42 -25.24
CA SER A 392 23.10 -11.60 -25.97
C SER A 392 22.19 -12.48 -25.09
N GLY A 393 22.33 -12.42 -23.76
CA GLY A 393 21.52 -13.17 -22.80
C GLY A 393 20.09 -12.67 -22.59
N TRP A 394 19.71 -11.53 -23.15
CA TRP A 394 18.36 -10.95 -23.06
C TRP A 394 17.42 -11.36 -24.20
N GLN A 395 17.89 -12.22 -25.09
CA GLN A 395 17.10 -12.69 -26.24
C GLN A 395 16.03 -13.70 -25.85
N SER A 396 16.24 -14.45 -24.77
CA SER A 396 15.32 -15.50 -24.32
C SER A 396 14.31 -14.95 -23.32
N GLU A 397 13.06 -15.41 -23.39
CA GLU A 397 12.05 -15.13 -22.38
C GLU A 397 12.40 -15.82 -21.07
N LEU A 398 12.08 -15.14 -19.97
CA LEU A 398 12.03 -15.78 -18.66
C LEU A 398 10.75 -16.61 -18.58
N VAL A 399 10.83 -17.72 -17.85
CA VAL A 399 9.69 -18.62 -17.64
C VAL A 399 9.35 -18.62 -16.16
N LEU A 400 8.07 -18.42 -15.85
CA LEU A 400 7.56 -18.49 -14.50
C LEU A 400 7.26 -19.96 -14.13
N ILE A 401 7.66 -20.34 -12.93
CA ILE A 401 7.26 -21.61 -12.30
C ILE A 401 6.24 -21.27 -11.22
N ASP A 402 5.08 -21.94 -11.28
CA ASP A 402 4.04 -21.82 -10.27
C ASP A 402 4.59 -22.14 -8.87
N PHE A 403 4.45 -21.17 -7.96
CA PHE A 403 5.02 -21.26 -6.62
C PHE A 403 4.35 -22.32 -5.78
N ASP A 404 3.02 -22.43 -5.85
CA ASP A 404 2.24 -23.38 -5.07
C ASP A 404 2.56 -24.81 -5.46
N THR A 405 2.78 -25.06 -6.77
CA THR A 405 3.25 -26.35 -7.26
C THR A 405 4.61 -26.73 -6.65
N LEU A 406 5.57 -25.81 -6.62
CA LEU A 406 6.87 -26.07 -5.98
C LEU A 406 6.72 -26.27 -4.47
N SER A 407 5.90 -25.46 -3.82
CA SER A 407 5.63 -25.50 -2.38
C SER A 407 5.00 -26.83 -1.96
N ALA A 408 4.03 -27.34 -2.71
CA ALA A 408 3.32 -28.59 -2.44
C ALA A 408 4.21 -29.83 -2.66
N ASN A 409 5.13 -29.78 -3.63
CA ASN A 409 6.09 -30.87 -3.89
C ASN A 409 7.32 -30.82 -2.97
N PHE A 410 7.43 -29.77 -2.15
CA PHE A 410 8.51 -29.63 -1.20
C PHE A 410 8.25 -30.45 0.06
N ILE A 411 9.02 -31.53 0.20
CA ILE A 411 9.04 -32.34 1.41
C ILE A 411 10.19 -31.83 2.27
N ASP A 412 9.85 -31.27 3.44
CA ASP A 412 10.84 -30.94 4.46
C ASP A 412 11.55 -32.22 4.88
N ARG A 413 12.85 -32.31 4.58
CA ARG A 413 13.66 -33.47 4.93
C ARG A 413 14.64 -33.05 6.00
N THR A 414 14.53 -33.69 7.15
CA THR A 414 15.49 -33.58 8.25
C THR A 414 15.93 -34.99 8.64
N GLN A 415 17.22 -35.26 8.59
CA GLN A 415 17.79 -36.56 8.97
C GLN A 415 19.16 -36.38 9.64
N MET A 416 19.50 -37.30 10.52
CA MET A 416 20.85 -37.47 11.05
C MET A 416 21.74 -38.17 10.02
N VAL A 417 22.97 -37.70 9.87
CA VAL A 417 23.94 -38.24 8.91
C VAL A 417 25.26 -38.57 9.59
N SER A 418 26.00 -39.55 9.04
CA SER A 418 27.30 -39.92 9.60
C SER A 418 28.39 -38.92 9.23
N GLU A 419 29.30 -38.66 10.17
CA GLU A 419 30.53 -37.89 9.97
C GLU A 419 31.41 -38.45 8.83
N LYS A 420 31.23 -39.73 8.46
CA LYS A 420 31.91 -40.34 7.30
C LYS A 420 31.57 -39.68 5.96
N GLN A 421 30.48 -38.91 5.89
CA GLN A 421 30.12 -38.12 4.70
C GLN A 421 30.99 -36.87 4.52
N LEU A 422 31.73 -36.45 5.56
CA LEU A 422 32.70 -35.36 5.46
C LEU A 422 34.02 -35.86 4.88
N ASP A 423 34.68 -35.02 4.07
CA ASP A 423 36.04 -35.33 3.62
C ASP A 423 37.04 -35.32 4.78
N LYS A 424 38.21 -35.93 4.59
CA LYS A 424 39.21 -36.15 5.66
C LYS A 424 39.60 -34.87 6.41
N GLU A 425 39.70 -33.73 5.71
CA GLU A 425 40.11 -32.46 6.32
C GLU A 425 38.97 -31.83 7.10
N THR A 426 37.78 -31.74 6.50
CA THR A 426 36.59 -31.21 7.18
C THR A 426 36.24 -32.05 8.40
N ARG A 427 36.33 -33.39 8.29
CA ARG A 427 36.09 -34.30 9.41
C ARG A 427 37.05 -34.08 10.58
N ARG A 428 38.33 -33.77 10.30
CA ARG A 428 39.31 -33.42 11.35
C ARG A 428 38.92 -32.13 12.07
N ALA A 429 38.62 -31.08 11.31
CA ALA A 429 38.21 -29.79 11.87
C ALA A 429 36.93 -29.93 12.71
N TRP A 430 35.96 -30.68 12.19
CA TRP A 430 34.71 -31.02 12.86
C TRP A 430 34.93 -31.82 14.15
N THR A 431 35.77 -32.86 14.13
CA THR A 431 36.06 -33.68 15.32
C THR A 431 36.62 -32.84 16.46
N ALA A 432 37.54 -31.91 16.15
CA ALA A 432 38.07 -30.96 17.13
C ALA A 432 37.00 -30.00 17.66
N LEU A 433 36.11 -29.53 16.77
CA LEU A 433 35.06 -28.56 17.10
C LEU A 433 33.95 -29.20 17.92
N ARG A 434 33.52 -30.42 17.57
CA ARG A 434 32.47 -31.18 18.23
C ARG A 434 32.70 -31.27 19.73
N TRP A 435 33.92 -31.61 20.15
CA TRP A 435 34.28 -31.62 21.57
C TRP A 435 34.06 -30.26 22.23
N CYS A 436 34.49 -29.18 21.57
CA CYS A 436 34.36 -27.81 22.10
C CYS A 436 32.88 -27.39 22.18
N LEU A 437 32.07 -27.71 21.17
CA LEU A 437 30.63 -27.43 21.14
C LEU A 437 29.90 -28.21 22.26
N THR A 438 30.27 -29.46 22.52
CA THR A 438 29.68 -30.24 23.63
C THR A 438 29.95 -29.58 24.98
N GLN A 439 31.19 -29.15 25.23
CA GLN A 439 31.52 -28.50 26.49
C GLN A 439 30.84 -27.13 26.60
N TYR A 440 30.79 -26.38 25.49
CA TYR A 440 30.18 -25.05 25.45
C TYR A 440 28.66 -25.09 25.62
N ALA A 441 27.95 -26.02 24.96
CA ALA A 441 26.51 -26.17 25.10
C ALA A 441 26.08 -26.42 26.56
N ALA A 442 26.89 -27.17 27.32
CA ALA A 442 26.67 -27.39 28.74
C ALA A 442 26.85 -26.10 29.57
N VAL A 443 27.79 -25.21 29.20
CA VAL A 443 27.91 -23.89 29.84
C VAL A 443 26.70 -23.01 29.51
N CYS A 444 26.31 -22.94 28.23
CA CYS A 444 25.14 -22.16 27.79
C CYS A 444 23.84 -22.58 28.47
N SER A 445 23.70 -23.85 28.86
CA SER A 445 22.52 -24.40 29.54
C SER A 445 22.60 -24.31 31.07
N GLY A 446 23.45 -23.42 31.61
CA GLY A 446 23.56 -23.13 33.04
C GLY A 446 24.65 -23.92 33.78
N GLY A 447 25.56 -24.59 33.07
CA GLY A 447 26.74 -25.21 33.65
C GLY A 447 27.89 -24.22 33.85
N GLU A 448 28.88 -24.60 34.64
CA GLU A 448 30.09 -23.80 34.89
C GLU A 448 31.29 -24.34 34.10
N ALA A 449 32.08 -23.43 33.52
CA ALA A 449 33.35 -23.78 32.87
C ALA A 449 34.41 -24.12 33.94
N GLY A 450 34.79 -25.39 34.01
CA GLY A 450 35.79 -25.88 34.94
C GLY A 450 37.23 -25.53 34.57
N TYR A 451 38.14 -25.77 35.52
CA TYR A 451 39.58 -25.48 35.39
C TYR A 451 40.26 -26.13 34.18
N GLN A 452 39.73 -27.25 33.67
CA GLN A 452 40.25 -28.00 32.51
C GLN A 452 39.53 -27.70 31.18
N SER A 453 38.78 -26.60 31.08
CA SER A 453 37.85 -26.35 29.97
C SER A 453 36.87 -27.52 29.76
N ARG A 454 36.56 -28.23 30.85
CA ARG A 454 35.46 -29.20 30.95
C ARG A 454 34.32 -28.51 31.68
N SER A 455 33.10 -28.71 31.22
CA SER A 455 31.92 -28.17 31.89
C SER A 455 31.43 -29.08 33.02
N TYR A 456 30.97 -28.45 34.11
CA TYR A 456 30.32 -29.11 35.24
C TYR A 456 28.91 -28.55 35.40
N GLY A 457 27.90 -29.42 35.57
CA GLY A 457 26.51 -29.01 35.52
C GLY A 457 26.02 -28.68 34.09
N GLY A 458 24.83 -28.09 33.99
CA GLY A 458 24.17 -27.83 32.71
C GLY A 458 23.65 -29.10 31.99
N LYS A 459 23.00 -28.90 30.84
CA LYS A 459 22.53 -29.99 29.98
C LYS A 459 23.68 -30.51 29.10
N ARG A 460 23.85 -31.83 29.05
CA ARG A 460 24.85 -32.47 28.18
C ARG A 460 24.24 -32.92 26.87
N PHE A 461 24.26 -32.01 25.90
CA PHE A 461 23.84 -32.31 24.53
C PHE A 461 24.86 -33.17 23.81
N GLN A 462 24.38 -34.22 23.14
CA GLN A 462 25.14 -34.90 22.11
C GLN A 462 25.19 -34.02 20.86
N ILE A 463 26.39 -33.68 20.41
CA ILE A 463 26.57 -32.87 19.21
C ILE A 463 26.65 -33.79 18.00
N LEU A 464 25.70 -33.64 17.08
CA LEU A 464 25.46 -34.52 15.94
C LEU A 464 25.57 -33.77 14.61
N LEU A 465 25.73 -34.54 13.54
CA LEU A 465 25.67 -34.04 12.17
C LEU A 465 24.31 -34.45 11.57
N GLY A 466 23.66 -33.52 10.90
CA GLY A 466 22.40 -33.76 10.21
C GLY A 466 22.38 -33.15 8.83
N GLU A 467 21.41 -33.53 8.03
CA GLU A 467 21.06 -32.88 6.76
C GLU A 467 19.61 -32.41 6.89
N SER A 468 19.39 -31.11 6.77
CA SER A 468 18.05 -30.51 6.76
C SER A 468 17.89 -29.57 5.57
N THR A 469 16.70 -29.51 5.02
CA THR A 469 16.36 -28.57 3.95
C THR A 469 15.89 -27.20 4.47
N SER A 470 15.48 -27.12 5.74
CA SER A 470 14.85 -25.95 6.34
C SER A 470 15.60 -25.40 7.56
N ALA A 471 16.39 -26.22 8.25
CA ALA A 471 17.12 -25.84 9.47
C ALA A 471 18.64 -25.81 9.29
N ASP A 472 19.29 -24.79 9.86
CA ASP A 472 20.75 -24.67 9.94
C ASP A 472 21.31 -25.53 11.09
N ALA A 473 20.56 -25.65 12.18
CA ALA A 473 20.74 -26.57 13.30
C ALA A 473 19.37 -26.88 13.93
N TRP A 474 19.27 -27.95 14.71
CA TRP A 474 18.07 -28.29 15.46
C TRP A 474 18.38 -29.14 16.70
N THR A 475 17.46 -29.18 17.65
CA THR A 475 17.57 -29.87 18.94
C THR A 475 16.21 -30.36 19.42
N ASP A 476 16.20 -31.40 20.25
CA ASP A 476 15.03 -31.77 21.07
C ASP A 476 14.94 -30.96 22.38
N GLY A 477 15.86 -30.01 22.59
CA GLY A 477 15.95 -29.17 23.78
C GLY A 477 16.51 -29.87 25.01
N GLU A 478 16.82 -31.18 24.93
CA GLU A 478 17.22 -31.98 26.09
C GLU A 478 18.46 -32.86 25.85
N THR A 479 18.52 -33.59 24.74
CA THR A 479 19.49 -34.68 24.56
C THR A 479 20.49 -34.45 23.43
N TYR A 480 20.15 -33.74 22.36
CA TYR A 480 21.06 -33.55 21.23
C TYR A 480 20.98 -32.17 20.59
N ILE A 481 22.05 -31.75 19.91
CA ILE A 481 22.03 -30.64 18.95
C ILE A 481 22.65 -31.14 17.65
N ALA A 482 21.90 -31.09 16.56
CA ALA A 482 22.33 -31.48 15.24
C ALA A 482 22.62 -30.25 14.38
N TYR A 483 23.76 -30.27 13.67
CA TYR A 483 24.15 -29.20 12.76
C TYR A 483 24.05 -29.66 11.32
N ASN A 484 23.55 -28.79 10.45
CA ASN A 484 23.44 -29.08 9.04
C ASN A 484 24.84 -29.27 8.40
N ILE A 485 25.03 -30.40 7.71
CA ILE A 485 26.27 -30.85 7.10
C ILE A 485 26.83 -29.81 6.13
N ASP A 486 25.98 -29.06 5.43
CA ASP A 486 26.41 -28.03 4.48
C ASP A 486 27.08 -26.84 5.16
N ILE A 487 26.70 -26.51 6.39
CA ILE A 487 27.40 -25.53 7.22
C ILE A 487 28.77 -26.09 7.60
N VAL A 488 28.82 -27.32 8.10
CA VAL A 488 30.04 -27.96 8.55
C VAL A 488 31.07 -28.12 7.42
N ARG A 489 30.63 -28.42 6.19
CA ARG A 489 31.49 -28.48 4.99
C ARG A 489 32.26 -27.17 4.73
N ARG A 490 31.73 -26.01 5.15
CA ARG A 490 32.41 -24.71 5.00
C ARG A 490 33.61 -24.54 5.93
N LEU A 491 33.82 -25.43 6.91
CA LEU A 491 35.03 -25.44 7.74
C LEU A 491 36.32 -25.58 6.91
N LYS A 492 36.23 -26.19 5.72
CA LYS A 492 37.36 -26.32 4.80
C LYS A 492 37.76 -25.01 4.13
N SER A 493 36.78 -24.18 3.76
CA SER A 493 37.02 -22.93 3.02
C SER A 493 37.17 -21.72 3.95
N ASP A 494 36.34 -21.63 4.98
CA ASP A 494 36.35 -20.54 5.96
C ASP A 494 36.16 -21.10 7.38
N ALA A 495 37.24 -21.71 7.89
CA ALA A 495 37.23 -22.41 9.17
C ALA A 495 36.76 -21.53 10.33
N LEU A 496 37.26 -20.29 10.42
CA LEU A 496 37.00 -19.39 11.55
C LEU A 496 35.59 -18.83 11.52
N GLN A 497 35.15 -18.32 10.36
CA GLN A 497 33.78 -17.79 10.23
C GLN A 497 32.77 -18.90 10.50
N THR A 498 33.01 -20.09 9.94
CA THR A 498 32.12 -21.24 10.10
C THR A 498 32.10 -21.73 11.56
N ALA A 499 33.26 -21.85 12.22
CA ALA A 499 33.30 -22.20 13.63
C ALA A 499 32.55 -21.18 14.50
N SER A 500 32.71 -19.88 14.22
CA SER A 500 31.98 -18.82 14.93
C SER A 500 30.47 -18.95 14.72
N GLN A 501 30.04 -19.22 13.49
CA GLN A 501 28.63 -19.47 13.19
C GLN A 501 28.10 -20.68 13.97
N LEU A 502 28.86 -21.78 14.05
CA LEU A 502 28.46 -22.99 14.78
C LEU A 502 28.33 -22.76 16.29
N PHE A 503 29.20 -21.94 16.91
CA PHE A 503 29.03 -21.53 18.31
C PHE A 503 27.77 -20.68 18.53
N SER A 504 27.48 -19.74 17.63
CA SER A 504 26.24 -18.95 17.71
C SER A 504 24.99 -19.81 17.49
N LEU A 505 25.06 -20.81 16.61
CA LEU A 505 23.99 -21.81 16.48
C LEU A 505 23.84 -22.63 17.76
N THR A 506 24.93 -22.99 18.46
CA THR A 506 24.82 -23.64 19.78
C THR A 506 24.02 -22.78 20.77
N GLU A 507 24.29 -21.48 20.81
CA GLU A 507 23.56 -20.55 21.69
C GLU A 507 22.08 -20.47 21.31
N HIS A 508 21.79 -20.47 20.01
CA HIS A 508 20.41 -20.49 19.49
C HIS A 508 19.68 -21.76 19.90
N GLU A 509 20.25 -22.93 19.65
CA GLU A 509 19.61 -24.20 19.96
C GLU A 509 19.43 -24.39 21.47
N VAL A 510 20.38 -23.95 22.31
CA VAL A 510 20.24 -24.01 23.76
C VAL A 510 19.17 -23.05 24.30
N ALA A 511 18.85 -21.96 23.59
CA ALA A 511 17.80 -21.02 23.98
C ALA A 511 16.37 -21.58 23.81
N HIS A 512 16.20 -22.67 23.05
CA HIS A 512 14.94 -23.40 22.91
C HIS A 512 14.59 -24.18 24.18
N GLN A 513 13.30 -24.17 24.54
CA GLN A 513 12.75 -24.95 25.64
C GLN A 513 11.83 -26.04 25.10
N GLY A 514 12.39 -27.00 24.37
CA GLY A 514 11.67 -28.08 23.69
C GLY A 514 12.28 -28.37 22.32
N ASP A 515 11.55 -29.12 21.50
CA ASP A 515 11.96 -29.40 20.12
C ASP A 515 11.98 -28.11 19.29
N SER A 516 13.15 -27.76 18.76
CA SER A 516 13.37 -26.55 17.99
C SER A 516 12.68 -26.58 16.62
N LEU A 517 12.30 -27.76 16.11
CA LEU A 517 11.57 -27.89 14.84
C LEU A 517 10.09 -27.53 14.99
N ASP A 518 9.53 -27.69 16.20
CA ASP A 518 8.11 -27.45 16.50
C ASP A 518 7.87 -26.11 17.24
N CYS A 519 8.93 -25.38 17.62
CA CYS A 519 8.85 -24.15 18.41
C CYS A 519 9.19 -22.88 17.61
N GLY A 520 8.37 -21.83 17.76
CA GLY A 520 8.62 -20.49 17.20
C GLY A 520 9.54 -19.60 18.05
N HIS A 521 9.92 -18.44 17.52
CA HIS A 521 10.74 -17.44 18.22
C HIS A 521 9.89 -16.34 18.85
N ASP A 522 9.44 -16.56 20.09
CA ASP A 522 8.73 -15.56 20.88
C ASP A 522 9.70 -14.56 21.56
N GLU A 523 9.15 -13.53 22.22
CA GLU A 523 9.96 -12.54 22.95
C GLU A 523 10.82 -13.20 24.04
N THR A 524 10.27 -14.22 24.71
CA THR A 524 10.98 -14.99 25.74
C THR A 524 12.20 -15.72 25.16
N PHE A 525 12.07 -16.32 23.98
CA PHE A 525 13.19 -16.93 23.25
C PHE A 525 14.27 -15.90 22.92
N TYR A 526 13.90 -14.74 22.36
CA TYR A 526 14.87 -13.71 22.00
C TYR A 526 15.62 -13.18 23.22
N GLN A 527 14.94 -13.02 24.36
CA GLN A 527 15.57 -12.62 25.61
C GLN A 527 16.57 -13.69 26.10
N ARG A 528 16.19 -14.97 26.11
CA ARG A 528 17.09 -16.08 26.48
C ARG A 528 18.31 -16.15 25.58
N PHE A 529 18.11 -16.07 24.26
CA PHE A 529 19.19 -16.10 23.29
C PHE A 529 20.15 -14.92 23.51
N HIS A 530 19.61 -13.71 23.67
CA HIS A 530 20.39 -12.51 23.98
C HIS A 530 21.24 -12.68 25.25
N ASP A 531 20.63 -13.20 26.32
CA ASP A 531 21.30 -13.37 27.61
C ASP A 531 22.40 -14.43 27.53
N ILE A 532 22.14 -15.58 26.88
CA ILE A 532 23.15 -16.61 26.63
C ILE A 532 24.31 -16.04 25.82
N SER A 533 24.03 -15.39 24.68
CA SER A 533 25.06 -14.82 23.80
C SER A 533 25.93 -13.75 24.48
N THR A 534 25.36 -13.02 25.46
CA THR A 534 26.06 -11.98 26.20
C THR A 534 26.87 -12.57 27.36
N LEU A 535 26.25 -13.41 28.19
CA LEU A 535 26.88 -13.99 29.39
C LEU A 535 27.95 -15.02 29.04
N CYS A 536 27.73 -15.83 28.01
CA CYS A 536 28.65 -16.88 27.59
C CYS A 536 29.71 -16.41 26.59
N ALA A 537 29.73 -15.11 26.23
CA ALA A 537 30.71 -14.57 25.28
C ALA A 537 32.19 -14.84 25.66
N PRO A 538 32.62 -14.75 26.93
CA PRO A 538 33.98 -15.11 27.34
C PRO A 538 34.28 -16.60 27.11
N ASP A 539 33.32 -17.48 27.42
CA ASP A 539 33.45 -18.92 27.23
C ASP A 539 33.50 -19.28 25.74
N ARG A 540 32.68 -18.63 24.91
CA ARG A 540 32.74 -18.77 23.44
C ARG A 540 34.15 -18.49 22.94
N GLN A 541 34.75 -17.38 23.37
CA GLN A 541 36.10 -17.00 22.97
C GLN A 541 37.13 -18.03 23.44
N ARG A 542 36.99 -18.55 24.66
CA ARG A 542 37.86 -19.60 25.20
C ARG A 542 37.76 -20.90 24.40
N TYR A 543 36.56 -21.41 24.15
CA TYR A 543 36.37 -22.66 23.39
C TYR A 543 36.73 -22.51 21.91
N MET A 544 36.56 -21.33 21.31
CA MET A 544 37.08 -21.01 19.98
C MET A 544 38.61 -21.16 19.93
N HIS A 545 39.31 -20.66 20.95
CA HIS A 545 40.76 -20.80 21.03
C HIS A 545 41.18 -22.26 21.26
N VAL A 546 40.50 -23.00 22.15
CA VAL A 546 40.76 -24.43 22.35
C VAL A 546 40.56 -25.22 21.04
N TRP A 547 39.52 -24.91 20.27
CA TRP A 547 39.30 -25.51 18.96
C TRP A 547 40.45 -25.23 17.99
N LEU A 548 40.89 -23.96 17.88
CA LEU A 548 42.04 -23.59 17.04
C LEU A 548 43.30 -24.36 17.43
N MET A 549 43.57 -24.49 18.73
CA MET A 549 44.69 -25.26 19.26
C MET A 549 44.57 -26.75 18.90
N LYS A 550 43.40 -27.37 19.12
CA LYS A 550 43.13 -28.77 18.74
C LYS A 550 43.32 -29.02 17.25
N TYR A 551 42.71 -28.17 16.42
CA TYR A 551 42.74 -28.32 14.98
C TYR A 551 44.17 -28.18 14.43
N THR A 552 44.88 -27.12 14.80
CA THR A 552 46.26 -26.87 14.34
C THR A 552 47.26 -27.91 14.86
N THR A 553 47.16 -28.33 16.13
CA THR A 553 47.99 -29.42 16.69
C THR A 553 47.76 -30.74 15.97
N SER A 554 46.50 -31.03 15.60
CA SER A 554 46.18 -32.21 14.80
C SER A 554 46.80 -32.14 13.39
N LEU A 555 46.82 -30.98 12.75
CA LEU A 555 47.47 -30.80 11.44
C LEU A 555 49.00 -30.97 11.54
N GLU A 556 49.61 -30.44 12.61
CA GLU A 556 51.05 -30.57 12.89
C GLU A 556 51.46 -32.03 13.09
N ALA A 557 50.64 -32.82 13.80
CA ALA A 557 50.88 -34.25 14.00
C ALA A 557 50.87 -35.08 12.68
N GLU A 558 50.21 -34.58 11.62
CA GLU A 558 50.26 -35.18 10.28
C GLU A 558 51.37 -34.60 9.38
N GLY A 559 52.26 -33.77 9.93
CA GLY A 559 53.36 -33.16 9.18
C GLY A 559 52.94 -32.05 8.22
N LYS A 560 51.72 -31.49 8.37
CA LYS A 560 51.31 -30.32 7.59
C LYS A 560 52.05 -29.06 8.09
N ARG A 561 52.46 -28.20 7.16
CA ARG A 561 53.15 -26.93 7.49
C ARG A 561 52.18 -25.95 8.15
N ALA A 562 52.67 -25.17 9.12
CA ALA A 562 51.91 -24.14 9.83
C ALA A 562 51.61 -22.91 8.93
N ILE A 563 50.69 -23.06 7.98
CA ILE A 563 50.35 -22.06 6.97
C ILE A 563 48.82 -21.97 6.85
N GLY A 564 48.28 -20.77 6.98
CA GLY A 564 46.84 -20.51 6.80
C GLY A 564 46.26 -19.55 7.83
N THR A 565 44.99 -19.18 7.66
CA THR A 565 44.27 -18.23 8.53
C THR A 565 44.13 -18.77 9.96
N ALA A 566 43.84 -20.06 10.14
CA ALA A 566 43.73 -20.69 11.46
C ALA A 566 45.02 -20.60 12.29
N TRP A 567 46.20 -20.83 11.68
CA TRP A 567 47.49 -20.66 12.36
C TRP A 567 47.81 -19.21 12.67
N LYS A 568 47.48 -18.28 11.74
CA LYS A 568 47.68 -16.85 11.94
C LYS A 568 46.88 -16.36 13.16
N GLU A 569 45.61 -16.74 13.27
CA GLU A 569 44.75 -16.33 14.40
C GLU A 569 45.19 -16.97 15.73
N ARG A 570 45.58 -18.25 15.72
CA ARG A 570 46.21 -18.89 16.88
C ARG A 570 47.43 -18.08 17.35
N TYR A 571 48.34 -17.76 16.43
CA TYR A 571 49.55 -17.00 16.73
C TYR A 571 49.27 -15.57 17.23
N LEU A 572 48.28 -14.88 16.65
CA LEU A 572 47.87 -13.54 17.10
C LEU A 572 47.33 -13.59 18.53
N THR A 573 46.52 -14.61 18.85
CA THR A 573 45.96 -14.80 20.19
C THR A 573 47.05 -15.11 21.21
N GLU A 574 47.94 -16.07 20.92
CA GLU A 574 49.09 -16.43 21.77
C GLU A 574 50.02 -15.21 21.99
N ARG A 575 50.29 -14.43 20.94
CA ARG A 575 51.13 -13.22 21.02
C ARG A 575 50.49 -12.14 21.87
N ALA A 576 49.17 -11.96 21.78
CA ALA A 576 48.44 -11.00 22.60
C ALA A 576 48.44 -11.41 24.08
N SER A 577 48.21 -12.69 24.39
CA SER A 577 48.33 -13.22 25.76
C SER A 577 49.75 -13.05 26.31
N THR A 578 50.77 -13.48 25.57
CA THR A 578 52.18 -13.34 25.97
C THR A 578 52.56 -11.88 26.20
N GLY A 579 52.05 -10.96 25.38
CA GLY A 579 52.31 -9.52 25.51
C GLY A 579 51.68 -8.90 26.77
N ARG A 580 50.53 -9.40 27.21
CA ARG A 580 49.85 -8.97 28.45
C ARG A 580 50.54 -9.53 29.68
N GLU A 581 50.90 -10.80 29.65
CA GLU A 581 51.62 -11.48 30.74
C GLU A 581 52.97 -10.84 31.01
N LYS A 582 53.71 -10.47 29.96
CA LYS A 582 54.96 -9.70 30.09
C LYS A 582 54.78 -8.32 30.76
N LYS A 583 53.55 -7.79 30.80
CA LYS A 583 53.18 -6.54 31.48
C LYS A 583 52.51 -6.78 32.84
N GLY A 584 52.52 -8.00 33.37
CA GLY A 584 51.90 -8.36 34.64
C GLY A 584 50.36 -8.39 34.59
N LEU A 585 49.77 -8.38 33.40
CA LEU A 585 48.33 -8.52 33.20
C LEU A 585 47.99 -9.98 32.88
N PRO A 586 46.79 -10.49 33.24
CA PRO A 586 46.35 -11.80 32.78
C PRO A 586 46.30 -11.83 31.25
N GLY A 587 46.65 -12.99 30.68
CA GLY A 587 46.54 -13.28 29.25
C GLY A 587 45.12 -13.02 28.73
N VAL A 588 44.97 -12.87 27.41
CA VAL A 588 43.64 -12.63 26.80
C VAL A 588 42.72 -13.83 27.05
N ILE A 589 43.30 -15.03 27.07
CA ILE A 589 42.65 -16.29 27.41
C ILE A 589 43.54 -16.99 28.44
N SER A 590 42.94 -17.57 29.48
CA SER A 590 43.67 -18.27 30.53
C SER A 590 44.25 -19.58 30.02
N ASP A 591 45.55 -19.80 30.21
CA ASP A 591 46.25 -21.04 29.84
C ASP A 591 45.90 -22.25 30.72
N ALA A 592 45.19 -22.02 31.83
CA ALA A 592 44.80 -23.07 32.77
C ALA A 592 43.96 -24.16 32.09
N GLY A 593 44.47 -25.39 32.11
CA GLY A 593 43.73 -26.57 31.61
C GLY A 593 43.63 -26.71 30.09
N ILE A 594 44.20 -25.78 29.31
CA ILE A 594 44.13 -25.82 27.84
C ILE A 594 44.84 -27.06 27.28
N ARG A 595 45.98 -27.49 27.85
CA ARG A 595 46.70 -28.67 27.37
C ARG A 595 45.87 -29.95 27.49
N ASP A 596 45.24 -30.13 28.65
CA ASP A 596 44.36 -31.28 28.91
C ASP A 596 43.17 -31.24 27.95
N ALA A 597 42.54 -30.06 27.81
CA ALA A 597 41.47 -29.83 26.86
C ALA A 597 41.89 -30.20 25.43
N VAL A 598 43.05 -29.74 24.94
CA VAL A 598 43.57 -30.04 23.60
C VAL A 598 43.79 -31.53 23.37
N SER A 599 44.29 -32.26 24.38
CA SER A 599 44.51 -33.70 24.30
C SER A 599 43.23 -34.56 24.40
N ALA A 600 42.13 -34.00 24.93
CA ALA A 600 40.89 -34.73 25.15
C ALA A 600 40.27 -35.21 23.83
N GLN A 601 39.82 -36.48 23.82
CA GLN A 601 39.13 -37.07 22.69
C GLN A 601 37.62 -36.82 22.80
N PRO A 602 36.93 -36.53 21.69
CA PRO A 602 35.47 -36.53 21.66
C PRO A 602 34.94 -37.96 21.77
N ASP A 603 33.70 -38.09 22.26
CA ASP A 603 33.00 -39.37 22.29
C ASP A 603 32.83 -39.92 20.86
N PRO A 604 32.94 -41.25 20.67
CA PRO A 604 32.77 -41.85 19.35
C PRO A 604 31.35 -41.59 18.81
N GLU A 605 31.22 -41.61 17.49
CA GLU A 605 29.92 -41.54 16.82
C GLU A 605 29.09 -42.79 17.17
N ASP A 606 27.86 -42.58 17.66
CA ASP A 606 26.94 -43.65 18.03
C ASP A 606 25.94 -43.90 16.87
N MET A 607 26.25 -44.89 16.04
CA MET A 607 25.41 -45.26 14.89
C MET A 607 24.00 -45.70 15.30
N SER A 608 23.86 -46.41 16.42
CA SER A 608 22.55 -46.89 16.88
C SER A 608 21.66 -45.73 17.33
N ARG A 609 22.25 -44.68 17.92
CA ARG A 609 21.55 -43.45 18.25
C ARG A 609 21.14 -42.64 17.01
N LEU A 610 22.00 -42.56 15.99
CA LEU A 610 21.65 -41.92 14.71
C LEU A 610 20.45 -42.62 14.05
N ASP A 611 20.46 -43.96 14.02
CA ASP A 611 19.36 -44.75 13.45
C ASP A 611 18.06 -44.55 14.25
N PHE A 612 18.14 -44.51 15.58
CA PHE A 612 17.00 -44.23 16.44
C PHE A 612 16.41 -42.82 16.21
N LEU A 613 17.26 -41.79 16.15
CA LEU A 613 16.82 -40.41 15.90
C LEU A 613 16.22 -40.26 14.49
N ASN A 614 16.79 -40.93 13.50
CA ASN A 614 16.21 -40.98 12.15
C ASN A 614 14.83 -41.62 12.15
N GLN A 615 14.61 -42.72 12.90
CA GLN A 615 13.29 -43.34 13.03
C GLN A 615 12.28 -42.42 13.71
N GLN A 616 12.71 -41.62 14.69
CA GLN A 616 11.85 -40.61 15.33
C GLN A 616 11.49 -39.49 14.36
N LEU A 617 12.46 -38.98 13.58
CA LEU A 617 12.25 -37.90 12.62
C LEU A 617 11.37 -38.31 11.42
N THR A 618 11.41 -39.57 10.98
CA THR A 618 10.58 -40.07 9.86
C THR A 618 9.24 -40.67 10.27
N GLY A 619 9.00 -40.86 11.58
CA GLY A 619 7.87 -41.63 12.10
C GLY A 619 8.08 -43.15 12.02
N ALA A 620 7.58 -43.90 13.00
CA ALA A 620 7.73 -45.35 13.08
C ALA A 620 7.04 -46.05 11.89
N GLY A 621 7.82 -46.50 10.91
CA GLY A 621 7.36 -47.34 9.79
C GLY A 621 7.28 -46.67 8.41
N ALA A 622 7.63 -45.39 8.26
CA ALA A 622 7.70 -44.76 6.94
C ALA A 622 9.05 -45.05 6.28
N ALA A 623 9.04 -45.58 5.05
CA ALA A 623 10.25 -45.60 4.22
C ALA A 623 10.74 -44.15 4.03
N ALA A 624 12.07 -43.96 3.99
CA ALA A 624 12.65 -42.64 3.76
C ALA A 624 11.95 -41.97 2.55
N PRO A 625 11.47 -40.71 2.68
CA PRO A 625 10.71 -40.07 1.62
C PRO A 625 11.52 -40.11 0.32
N VAL A 626 10.89 -40.62 -0.74
CA VAL A 626 11.47 -40.68 -2.08
C VAL A 626 11.92 -39.27 -2.46
N ARG A 627 13.17 -39.12 -2.91
CA ARG A 627 13.73 -37.83 -3.33
C ARG A 627 12.79 -37.22 -4.37
N SER A 628 12.22 -36.04 -4.08
CA SER A 628 11.35 -35.33 -5.03
C SER A 628 12.10 -35.15 -6.35
N ASP A 629 11.46 -35.54 -7.45
CA ASP A 629 11.94 -35.29 -8.80
C ASP A 629 11.68 -33.82 -9.14
N TRP A 630 12.66 -32.97 -8.81
CA TRP A 630 12.56 -31.53 -9.01
C TRP A 630 12.42 -31.14 -10.48
N ASP A 631 12.95 -31.95 -11.41
CA ASP A 631 12.79 -31.69 -12.84
C ASP A 631 11.33 -31.85 -13.26
N SER A 632 10.67 -32.90 -12.75
CA SER A 632 9.24 -33.10 -12.96
C SER A 632 8.40 -32.02 -12.27
N ALA A 633 8.73 -31.64 -11.03
CA ALA A 633 8.00 -30.61 -10.29
C ALA A 633 8.12 -29.22 -10.93
N VAL A 634 9.30 -28.87 -11.45
CA VAL A 634 9.52 -27.62 -12.19
C VAL A 634 8.74 -27.64 -13.50
N ALA A 635 8.81 -28.73 -14.28
CA ALA A 635 8.05 -28.86 -15.52
C ALA A 635 6.53 -28.76 -15.27
N ALA A 636 6.03 -29.42 -14.23
CA ALA A 636 4.64 -29.33 -13.81
C ALA A 636 4.25 -27.90 -13.39
N GLY A 637 5.12 -27.22 -12.63
CA GLY A 637 4.88 -25.84 -12.21
C GLY A 637 4.90 -24.84 -13.37
N ILE A 638 5.71 -25.06 -14.41
CA ILE A 638 5.69 -24.26 -15.64
C ILE A 638 4.37 -24.45 -16.39
N GLU A 639 3.92 -25.70 -16.53
CA GLU A 639 2.67 -26.00 -17.20
C GLU A 639 1.47 -25.45 -16.41
N GLN A 640 1.50 -25.54 -15.08
CA GLN A 640 0.47 -24.96 -14.23
C GLN A 640 0.42 -23.43 -14.34
N ALA A 641 1.58 -22.76 -14.35
CA ALA A 641 1.64 -21.31 -14.55
C ALA A 641 1.01 -20.89 -15.90
N ARG A 642 1.24 -21.65 -16.97
CA ARG A 642 0.63 -21.40 -18.30
C ARG A 642 -0.89 -21.60 -18.28
N LYS A 643 -1.38 -22.61 -17.57
CA LYS A 643 -2.82 -22.84 -17.39
C LYS A 643 -3.46 -21.69 -16.63
N ASN A 644 -2.89 -21.31 -15.49
CA ASN A 644 -3.37 -20.18 -14.68
C ASN A 644 -3.43 -18.89 -15.51
N GLN A 645 -2.40 -18.62 -16.32
CA GLN A 645 -2.37 -17.48 -17.23
C GLN A 645 -3.49 -17.54 -18.28
N SER A 646 -3.70 -18.70 -18.89
CA SER A 646 -4.73 -18.89 -19.92
C SER A 646 -6.15 -18.78 -19.36
N GLU A 647 -6.38 -19.28 -18.14
CA GLU A 647 -7.65 -19.16 -17.43
C GLU A 647 -7.96 -17.71 -17.09
N ARG A 648 -7.00 -16.97 -16.54
CA ARG A 648 -7.17 -15.54 -16.25
C ARG A 648 -7.44 -14.69 -17.49
N LEU A 649 -6.76 -14.97 -18.60
CA LEU A 649 -7.03 -14.27 -19.85
C LEU A 649 -8.47 -14.51 -20.33
N ARG A 650 -9.00 -15.73 -20.12
CA ARG A 650 -10.41 -16.03 -20.43
C ARG A 650 -11.38 -15.33 -19.48
N GLU A 651 -11.07 -15.27 -18.19
CA GLU A 651 -11.89 -14.55 -17.20
C GLU A 651 -11.93 -13.05 -17.51
N GLN A 652 -10.79 -12.45 -17.85
CA GLN A 652 -10.72 -11.05 -18.26
C GLN A 652 -11.51 -10.81 -19.54
N GLN A 653 -11.35 -11.66 -20.56
CA GLN A 653 -12.12 -11.54 -21.80
C GLN A 653 -13.62 -11.69 -21.54
N ALA A 654 -14.03 -12.65 -20.71
CA ALA A 654 -15.43 -12.84 -20.35
C ALA A 654 -16.01 -11.63 -19.60
N LEU A 655 -15.22 -10.98 -18.75
CA LEU A 655 -15.61 -9.77 -18.06
C LEU A 655 -15.72 -8.57 -19.02
N GLU A 656 -14.77 -8.41 -19.95
CA GLU A 656 -14.82 -7.37 -20.99
C GLU A 656 -16.02 -7.57 -21.93
N ASP A 657 -16.28 -8.81 -22.35
CA ASP A 657 -17.44 -9.18 -23.16
C ASP A 657 -18.75 -8.93 -22.40
N TRP A 658 -18.77 -9.16 -21.07
CA TRP A 658 -19.93 -8.88 -20.22
C TRP A 658 -20.20 -7.37 -20.11
N TYR A 659 -19.17 -6.55 -19.86
CA TYR A 659 -19.32 -5.09 -19.85
C TYR A 659 -19.76 -4.54 -21.21
N ALA A 660 -19.21 -5.07 -22.31
CA ALA A 660 -19.62 -4.66 -23.65
C ALA A 660 -21.09 -5.01 -23.94
N ALA A 661 -21.57 -6.16 -23.44
CA ALA A 661 -22.96 -6.56 -23.59
C ALA A 661 -23.93 -5.74 -22.74
N GLU A 662 -23.52 -5.28 -21.55
CA GLU A 662 -24.32 -4.35 -20.73
C GLU A 662 -24.43 -2.96 -21.36
N ASP A 663 -23.33 -2.43 -21.90
CA ASP A 663 -23.33 -1.15 -22.62
C ASP A 663 -24.26 -1.20 -23.85
N ASP A 664 -24.19 -2.28 -24.65
CA ASP A 664 -25.08 -2.49 -25.79
C ASP A 664 -26.56 -2.59 -25.35
N ALA A 665 -26.86 -3.26 -24.24
CA ALA A 665 -28.23 -3.35 -23.71
C ALA A 665 -28.76 -2.01 -23.19
N SER A 666 -27.90 -1.20 -22.56
CA SER A 666 -28.23 0.15 -22.11
C SER A 666 -28.50 1.09 -23.29
N ASP A 667 -27.71 1.00 -24.37
CA ASP A 667 -27.92 1.81 -25.57
C ASP A 667 -29.23 1.44 -26.30
N ILE A 668 -29.58 0.15 -26.35
CA ILE A 668 -30.87 -0.31 -26.91
C ILE A 668 -32.05 0.26 -26.12
N LEU A 669 -31.99 0.25 -24.78
CA LEU A 669 -33.05 0.80 -23.92
C LEU A 669 -33.22 2.32 -24.13
N ILE A 670 -32.12 3.06 -24.31
CA ILE A 670 -32.14 4.50 -24.58
C ILE A 670 -32.78 4.81 -25.95
N ASP A 671 -32.49 4.00 -26.97
CA ASP A 671 -33.06 4.18 -28.31
C ASP A 671 -34.55 3.79 -28.36
N GLU A 672 -34.98 2.75 -27.65
CA GLU A 672 -36.40 2.41 -27.51
C GLU A 672 -37.19 3.50 -26.78
N GLN A 673 -36.62 4.07 -25.72
CA GLN A 673 -37.25 5.16 -24.96
C GLN A 673 -37.40 6.43 -25.82
N ARG A 674 -36.39 6.78 -26.62
CA ARG A 674 -36.48 7.90 -27.58
C ARG A 674 -37.48 7.66 -28.69
N ALA A 675 -37.64 6.42 -29.15
CA ALA A 675 -38.63 6.07 -30.16
C ALA A 675 -40.06 6.20 -29.61
N ALA A 676 -40.30 5.76 -28.37
CA ALA A 676 -41.58 5.91 -27.68
C ALA A 676 -41.93 7.39 -27.45
N GLU A 677 -40.98 8.20 -26.98
CA GLU A 677 -41.16 9.65 -26.80
C GLU A 677 -41.51 10.36 -28.13
N ALA A 678 -40.88 9.96 -29.24
CA ALA A 678 -41.17 10.52 -30.56
C ALA A 678 -42.59 10.16 -31.06
N GLU A 679 -43.04 8.92 -30.82
CA GLU A 679 -44.40 8.47 -31.17
C GLU A 679 -45.47 9.19 -30.35
N GLU A 680 -45.23 9.35 -29.05
CA GLU A 680 -46.10 10.11 -28.14
C GLU A 680 -46.22 11.57 -28.56
N GLN A 681 -45.10 12.23 -28.91
CA GLN A 681 -45.10 13.60 -29.42
C GLN A 681 -45.84 13.74 -30.75
N MET A 682 -45.71 12.78 -31.66
CA MET A 682 -46.49 12.75 -32.90
C MET A 682 -48.00 12.57 -32.64
N TRP A 683 -48.35 11.72 -31.68
CA TRP A 683 -49.73 11.50 -31.26
C TRP A 683 -50.33 12.77 -30.62
N LEU A 684 -49.61 13.41 -29.70
CA LEU A 684 -50.01 14.69 -29.07
C LEU A 684 -50.19 15.80 -30.10
N ALA A 685 -49.26 15.94 -31.04
CA ALA A 685 -49.38 16.93 -32.12
C ALA A 685 -50.62 16.68 -33.01
N SER A 686 -50.93 15.41 -33.30
CA SER A 686 -52.13 15.02 -34.04
C SER A 686 -53.42 15.32 -33.26
N ARG A 687 -53.44 15.05 -31.95
CA ARG A 687 -54.58 15.38 -31.07
C ARG A 687 -54.77 16.87 -30.90
N LYS A 688 -53.69 17.63 -30.71
CA LYS A 688 -53.72 19.09 -30.67
C LYS A 688 -54.32 19.68 -31.94
N THR A 689 -53.90 19.18 -33.12
CA THR A 689 -54.46 19.60 -34.42
C THR A 689 -55.96 19.31 -34.53
N HIS A 690 -56.38 18.12 -34.09
CA HIS A 690 -57.80 17.73 -34.06
C HIS A 690 -58.61 18.65 -33.15
N TYR A 691 -58.16 18.90 -31.92
CA TYR A 691 -58.87 19.74 -30.97
C TYR A 691 -58.93 21.21 -31.38
N LEU A 692 -57.89 21.76 -32.03
CA LEU A 692 -57.94 23.11 -32.63
C LEU A 692 -59.03 23.24 -33.70
N SER A 693 -59.34 22.16 -34.42
CA SER A 693 -60.41 22.15 -35.42
C SER A 693 -61.81 21.92 -34.82
N LEU A 694 -61.88 21.31 -33.64
CA LEU A 694 -63.12 20.84 -33.02
C LEU A 694 -63.71 21.80 -31.97
N LEU A 695 -62.84 22.46 -31.21
CA LEU A 695 -63.19 23.25 -30.03
C LEU A 695 -63.32 24.74 -30.39
N PRO A 696 -64.49 25.36 -30.16
CA PRO A 696 -64.66 26.78 -30.41
C PRO A 696 -63.77 27.61 -29.47
N ASP A 697 -63.12 28.64 -30.03
CA ASP A 697 -62.22 29.58 -29.35
C ASP A 697 -60.91 28.97 -28.77
N ALA A 698 -60.56 27.74 -29.14
CA ALA A 698 -59.27 27.16 -28.77
C ALA A 698 -58.11 27.77 -29.55
N THR A 699 -57.06 28.19 -28.83
CA THR A 699 -55.81 28.68 -29.42
C THR A 699 -54.67 27.70 -29.17
N GLU A 700 -53.61 27.75 -29.98
CA GLU A 700 -52.41 26.91 -29.80
C GLU A 700 -51.77 27.07 -28.40
N GLU A 701 -51.93 28.25 -27.81
CA GLU A 701 -51.42 28.63 -26.48
C GLU A 701 -52.29 28.05 -25.35
N ALA A 702 -53.61 27.96 -25.56
CA ALA A 702 -54.54 27.41 -24.58
C ALA A 702 -54.56 25.87 -24.57
N LEU A 703 -54.23 25.22 -25.69
CA LEU A 703 -54.05 23.76 -25.82
C LEU A 703 -52.58 23.36 -25.63
N ASN A 704 -52.04 23.52 -24.42
CA ASN A 704 -50.72 22.95 -24.09
C ASN A 704 -50.79 21.41 -23.96
N ASP A 705 -49.63 20.76 -23.93
CA ASP A 705 -49.53 19.30 -24.03
C ASP A 705 -50.34 18.59 -22.92
N TRP A 706 -50.31 19.13 -21.70
CA TRP A 706 -51.09 18.61 -20.58
C TRP A 706 -52.61 18.72 -20.78
N VAL A 707 -53.10 19.82 -21.36
CA VAL A 707 -54.54 19.97 -21.68
C VAL A 707 -54.95 19.03 -22.81
N VAL A 708 -54.10 18.85 -23.82
CA VAL A 708 -54.35 17.94 -24.95
C VAL A 708 -54.39 16.49 -24.48
N GLU A 709 -53.45 16.11 -23.62
CA GLU A 709 -53.37 14.79 -23.00
C GLU A 709 -54.60 14.53 -22.13
N PHE A 710 -54.97 15.48 -21.26
CA PHE A 710 -56.17 15.37 -20.43
C PHE A 710 -57.43 15.15 -21.29
N LEU A 711 -57.62 15.92 -22.36
CA LEU A 711 -58.78 15.76 -23.25
C LEU A 711 -58.76 14.41 -23.98
N ALA A 712 -57.58 13.93 -24.38
CA ALA A 712 -57.44 12.65 -25.07
C ALA A 712 -57.70 11.44 -24.16
N ILE A 713 -57.37 11.56 -22.86
CA ILE A 713 -57.56 10.48 -21.88
C ILE A 713 -58.95 10.52 -21.25
N ALA A 714 -59.46 11.72 -20.93
CA ALA A 714 -60.67 11.87 -20.13
C ALA A 714 -61.96 12.02 -20.95
N THR A 715 -61.89 11.93 -22.28
CA THR A 715 -63.05 12.04 -23.18
C THR A 715 -63.00 10.99 -24.27
N ASP A 716 -64.13 10.31 -24.52
CA ASP A 716 -64.22 9.23 -25.51
C ASP A 716 -64.91 9.68 -26.81
N SER A 717 -65.40 10.92 -26.86
CA SER A 717 -66.08 11.49 -28.01
C SER A 717 -65.82 12.99 -28.20
N ASP A 718 -65.99 13.46 -29.42
CA ASP A 718 -65.87 14.87 -29.78
C ASP A 718 -66.88 15.77 -29.04
N GLU A 719 -68.05 15.23 -28.64
CA GLU A 719 -69.03 15.95 -27.84
C GLU A 719 -68.59 16.11 -26.38
N GLU A 720 -67.97 15.07 -25.81
CA GLU A 720 -67.37 15.12 -24.47
C GLU A 720 -66.16 16.04 -24.43
N ALA A 721 -65.29 16.01 -25.45
CA ALA A 721 -64.16 16.93 -25.58
C ALA A 721 -64.62 18.40 -25.57
N ARG A 722 -65.72 18.73 -26.26
CA ARG A 722 -66.31 20.08 -26.23
C ARG A 722 -66.91 20.42 -24.87
N ALA A 723 -67.54 19.47 -24.20
CA ALA A 723 -68.10 19.67 -22.86
C ALA A 723 -66.99 19.88 -21.82
N ALA A 724 -65.91 19.11 -21.87
CA ALA A 724 -64.72 19.22 -21.04
C ALA A 724 -64.02 20.57 -21.26
N TRP A 725 -63.90 21.01 -22.52
CA TRP A 725 -63.35 22.31 -22.89
C TRP A 725 -64.16 23.48 -22.34
N ALA A 726 -65.49 23.45 -22.52
CA ALA A 726 -66.36 24.52 -22.05
C ALA A 726 -66.32 24.74 -20.54
N MET A 727 -66.00 23.71 -19.76
CA MET A 727 -65.88 23.80 -18.29
C MET A 727 -64.44 23.88 -17.78
N ARG A 728 -63.44 23.88 -18.68
CA ARG A 728 -62.02 23.81 -18.32
C ARG A 728 -61.75 22.64 -17.37
N ALA A 729 -62.16 21.45 -17.79
CA ALA A 729 -62.17 20.24 -16.96
C ALA A 729 -60.80 19.86 -16.39
N TRP A 730 -59.70 20.21 -17.06
CA TRP A 730 -58.34 20.00 -16.54
C TRP A 730 -58.02 20.85 -15.30
N GLU A 731 -58.65 22.01 -15.14
CA GLU A 731 -58.54 22.84 -13.92
C GLU A 731 -59.51 22.40 -12.81
N ASN A 732 -60.52 21.58 -13.15
CA ASN A 732 -61.60 21.15 -12.25
C ASN A 732 -61.94 19.66 -12.46
N SER A 733 -60.91 18.81 -12.47
CA SER A 733 -60.99 17.40 -12.85
C SER A 733 -61.99 16.61 -12.01
N ASP A 734 -62.07 16.91 -10.72
CA ASP A 734 -62.95 16.23 -9.77
C ASP A 734 -64.43 16.39 -10.14
N LEU A 735 -64.81 17.57 -10.65
CA LEU A 735 -66.17 17.85 -11.10
C LEU A 735 -66.48 17.18 -12.45
N TRP A 736 -65.47 17.01 -13.31
CA TRP A 736 -65.61 16.30 -14.58
C TRP A 736 -65.86 14.81 -14.35
N PHE A 737 -65.02 14.17 -13.54
CA PHE A 737 -65.16 12.75 -13.22
C PHE A 737 -66.45 12.50 -12.45
N ALA A 738 -66.78 13.31 -11.44
CA ALA A 738 -68.05 13.16 -10.70
C ALA A 738 -69.31 13.27 -11.59
N ARG A 739 -69.26 14.05 -12.68
CA ARG A 739 -70.37 14.21 -13.64
C ARG A 739 -70.49 13.04 -14.60
N ASN A 740 -69.36 12.48 -15.05
CA ASN A 740 -69.34 11.49 -16.13
C ASN A 740 -69.12 10.05 -15.64
N THR A 741 -68.92 9.83 -14.34
CA THR A 741 -68.89 8.48 -13.76
C THR A 741 -70.32 7.93 -13.66
N PRO A 742 -70.69 6.83 -14.36
CA PRO A 742 -72.00 6.22 -14.22
C PRO A 742 -72.18 5.65 -12.81
N ALA A 743 -73.34 5.88 -12.17
CA ALA A 743 -73.67 5.40 -10.82
C ALA A 743 -73.90 3.87 -10.72
N SER A 744 -73.29 3.05 -11.59
CA SER A 744 -73.44 1.59 -11.59
C SER A 744 -72.20 0.84 -12.07
N ILE A 745 -71.03 1.21 -11.54
CA ILE A 745 -69.91 0.28 -11.38
C ILE A 745 -69.53 0.33 -9.89
N GLU A 746 -70.28 -0.40 -9.08
CA GLU A 746 -69.69 -1.02 -7.88
C GLU A 746 -68.81 -2.16 -8.39
N ALA A 747 -67.50 -1.93 -8.45
CA ALA A 747 -66.45 -2.95 -8.26
C ALA A 747 -65.06 -2.33 -8.51
N GLU A 748 -64.21 -2.46 -7.49
CA GLU A 748 -62.82 -2.95 -7.59
C GLU A 748 -61.63 -2.04 -7.97
N ASP A 749 -61.75 -0.81 -8.49
CA ASP A 749 -60.54 -0.06 -8.91
C ASP A 749 -60.30 1.30 -8.22
N LEU A 750 -60.40 1.33 -6.89
CA LEU A 750 -59.83 2.40 -6.06
C LEU A 750 -59.07 1.80 -4.87
N HIS A 751 -58.02 1.04 -5.19
CA HIS A 751 -56.87 0.94 -4.31
C HIS A 751 -55.72 1.67 -4.99
N GLU A 752 -55.20 2.68 -4.28
CA GLU A 752 -53.83 3.13 -4.41
C GLU A 752 -52.95 1.90 -4.69
N GLN A 753 -52.25 1.88 -5.83
CA GLN A 753 -51.16 0.95 -6.07
C GLN A 753 -50.04 1.29 -5.08
N ASP A 754 -50.26 0.92 -3.82
CA ASP A 754 -49.19 0.52 -2.94
C ASP A 754 -48.40 -0.53 -3.69
N ALA A 755 -47.11 -0.22 -3.84
CA ALA A 755 -46.07 -1.06 -4.40
C ALA A 755 -46.43 -2.55 -4.30
N GLU A 756 -46.81 -3.15 -5.44
CA GLU A 756 -46.81 -4.60 -5.57
C GLU A 756 -45.37 -5.05 -5.27
N HIS A 757 -45.24 -5.66 -4.10
CA HIS A 757 -44.14 -6.53 -3.74
C HIS A 757 -43.78 -7.39 -4.96
N PRO A 758 -42.50 -7.44 -5.39
CA PRO A 758 -42.11 -8.50 -6.31
C PRO A 758 -42.48 -9.83 -5.63
N PRO A 759 -42.99 -10.83 -6.38
CA PRO A 759 -43.48 -12.07 -5.81
C PRO A 759 -42.42 -12.61 -4.86
N GLU A 760 -42.81 -13.04 -3.66
CA GLU A 760 -41.92 -13.67 -2.68
C GLU A 760 -41.10 -14.77 -3.37
N GLN A 761 -39.94 -14.39 -3.90
CA GLN A 761 -38.98 -15.34 -4.42
C GLN A 761 -38.50 -16.07 -3.19
N SER A 762 -38.85 -17.35 -3.10
CA SER A 762 -38.40 -18.21 -2.03
C SER A 762 -36.90 -18.05 -1.85
N LEU A 763 -36.48 -17.94 -0.59
CA LEU A 763 -35.06 -17.91 -0.25
C LEU A 763 -34.39 -19.16 -0.84
N PRO A 764 -33.24 -19.02 -1.54
CA PRO A 764 -32.49 -20.16 -2.01
C PRO A 764 -32.23 -21.15 -0.86
N ALA A 765 -32.32 -22.45 -1.13
CA ALA A 765 -32.22 -23.47 -0.08
C ALA A 765 -30.88 -23.43 0.68
N GLU A 766 -29.83 -22.97 0.01
CA GLU A 766 -28.50 -22.73 0.57
C GLU A 766 -28.44 -21.57 1.59
N TRP A 767 -29.39 -20.63 1.55
CA TRP A 767 -29.43 -19.47 2.45
C TRP A 767 -30.13 -19.81 3.77
N LEU A 768 -31.08 -20.74 3.74
CA LEU A 768 -31.93 -21.10 4.89
C LEU A 768 -31.17 -21.37 6.20
N PRO A 769 -29.98 -22.03 6.22
CA PRO A 769 -29.20 -22.22 7.45
C PRO A 769 -28.65 -20.94 8.07
N PHE A 770 -28.62 -19.84 7.31
CA PHE A 770 -27.99 -18.57 7.68
C PHE A 770 -28.98 -17.42 7.86
N VAL A 771 -30.25 -17.65 7.55
CA VAL A 771 -31.34 -16.65 7.62
C VAL A 771 -31.86 -16.55 9.05
N VAL A 772 -31.99 -15.33 9.56
CA VAL A 772 -32.57 -15.05 10.89
C VAL A 772 -34.07 -14.79 10.76
N GLU A 773 -34.84 -15.08 11.81
CA GLU A 773 -36.29 -14.89 11.84
C GLU A 773 -36.69 -13.45 11.47
N GLY A 774 -37.52 -13.30 10.44
CA GLY A 774 -37.99 -12.01 9.93
C GLY A 774 -37.21 -11.44 8.72
N GLU A 775 -36.12 -12.09 8.29
CA GLU A 775 -35.36 -11.65 7.11
C GLU A 775 -35.99 -12.15 5.80
N THR A 776 -36.22 -11.20 4.88
CA THR A 776 -36.66 -11.48 3.51
C THR A 776 -35.46 -11.47 2.57
N ARG A 777 -35.60 -12.12 1.40
CA ARG A 777 -34.57 -12.12 0.36
C ARG A 777 -34.07 -10.71 0.01
N TRP A 778 -35.01 -9.79 -0.18
CA TRP A 778 -34.72 -8.37 -0.44
C TRP A 778 -33.88 -7.72 0.66
N SER A 779 -34.18 -8.01 1.93
CA SER A 779 -33.40 -7.46 3.06
C SER A 779 -31.96 -7.98 3.08
N ILE A 780 -31.73 -9.23 2.67
CA ILE A 780 -30.41 -9.85 2.61
C ILE A 780 -29.60 -9.27 1.44
N GLU A 781 -30.20 -9.18 0.25
CA GLU A 781 -29.57 -8.59 -0.94
C GLU A 781 -29.17 -7.12 -0.68
N ARG A 782 -30.07 -6.33 -0.10
CA ARG A 782 -29.79 -4.93 0.27
C ARG A 782 -28.66 -4.81 1.29
N ASN A 783 -28.64 -5.66 2.31
CA ASN A 783 -27.63 -5.59 3.36
C ASN A 783 -26.27 -6.11 2.88
N ALA A 784 -26.24 -7.12 2.01
CA ALA A 784 -25.03 -7.59 1.35
C ALA A 784 -24.39 -6.49 0.49
N ALA A 785 -25.20 -5.80 -0.32
CA ALA A 785 -24.75 -4.67 -1.13
C ALA A 785 -24.24 -3.50 -0.25
N ALA A 786 -24.96 -3.16 0.82
CA ALA A 786 -24.55 -2.13 1.77
C ALA A 786 -23.23 -2.47 2.51
N ALA A 787 -22.98 -3.76 2.73
CA ALA A 787 -21.74 -4.26 3.32
C ALA A 787 -20.61 -4.49 2.28
N GLY A 788 -20.85 -4.20 0.99
CA GLY A 788 -19.85 -4.28 -0.08
C GLY A 788 -19.59 -5.71 -0.59
N PHE A 789 -20.48 -6.65 -0.35
CA PHE A 789 -20.39 -8.02 -0.86
C PHE A 789 -21.03 -8.12 -2.25
N VAL A 790 -20.35 -8.81 -3.17
CA VAL A 790 -20.83 -9.06 -4.54
C VAL A 790 -21.78 -10.26 -4.59
N ARG A 791 -21.66 -11.20 -3.64
CA ARG A 791 -22.53 -12.37 -3.51
C ARG A 791 -23.16 -12.39 -2.11
N GLU A 792 -24.46 -12.62 -2.04
CA GLU A 792 -25.24 -12.61 -0.80
C GLU A 792 -24.84 -13.75 0.14
N MET A 793 -24.40 -14.89 -0.41
CA MET A 793 -23.88 -16.01 0.38
C MET A 793 -22.61 -15.67 1.14
N ASP A 794 -21.70 -14.90 0.55
CA ASP A 794 -20.45 -14.49 1.20
C ASP A 794 -20.76 -13.55 2.38
N TYR A 795 -21.76 -12.69 2.23
CA TYR A 795 -22.28 -11.84 3.30
C TYR A 795 -22.90 -12.67 4.45
N LEU A 796 -23.71 -13.67 4.12
CA LEU A 796 -24.35 -14.56 5.10
C LEU A 796 -23.33 -15.40 5.88
N GLU A 797 -22.30 -15.93 5.23
CA GLU A 797 -21.21 -16.67 5.86
C GLU A 797 -20.34 -15.78 6.75
N TRP A 798 -19.95 -14.60 6.24
CA TRP A 798 -19.19 -13.61 7.01
C TRP A 798 -19.92 -13.18 8.28
N ARG A 799 -21.23 -12.95 8.19
CA ARG A 799 -22.07 -12.57 9.34
C ARG A 799 -22.12 -13.66 10.40
N ARG A 800 -22.20 -14.93 10.00
CA ARG A 800 -22.16 -16.08 10.91
C ARG A 800 -20.82 -16.17 11.63
N ASP A 801 -19.72 -16.03 10.90
CA ASP A 801 -18.38 -16.16 11.48
C ASP A 801 -18.07 -14.97 12.43
N SER A 802 -18.62 -13.79 12.12
CA SER A 802 -18.51 -12.59 12.96
C SER A 802 -19.32 -12.66 14.26
N THR A 803 -20.41 -13.43 14.29
CA THR A 803 -21.22 -13.64 15.51
C THR A 803 -20.61 -14.72 16.42
N ILE A 804 -19.86 -15.67 15.87
CA ILE A 804 -19.15 -16.71 16.64
C ILE A 804 -17.87 -16.15 17.29
N GLY A 805 -17.20 -15.18 16.67
CA GLY A 805 -15.97 -14.56 17.20
C GLY A 805 -16.14 -13.60 18.39
N GLY A 806 -17.38 -13.30 18.80
CA GLY A 806 -17.68 -12.41 19.95
C GLY A 806 -17.87 -13.12 21.28
N SER A 807 -17.75 -14.45 21.32
CA SER A 807 -18.03 -15.28 22.51
C SER A 807 -16.90 -16.28 22.82
N SER A 808 -15.64 -15.83 22.79
CA SER A 808 -14.48 -16.59 23.29
C SER A 808 -13.42 -15.67 23.87
#